data_AF-A0A072PQJ9-F1
#
_entry.id   AF-A0A072PQJ9-F1
#
_cell.length_a   1.000
_cell.length_b   1.000
_cell.length_c   1.000
_cell.angle_alpha   90.00
_cell.angle_beta   90.00
_cell.angle_gamma   90.00
#
_symmetry.space_group_name_H-M   'P 1'
#
loop_
_entity.id
_entity.type
_entity.pdbx_description
1 polymer ?
#
loop_
_entity_poly.entity_id
_entity_poly.type
_entity_poly.pdbx_seq_one_letter_code
_entity_poly.pdbx_strand_id
1 'polypeptide(L)'
;MDRLFESKINLIRRISTFGSKSRTSSLSELASLSSVQTSQETQFPSGVKVLYEPQDPVVDVVFVHGLTGDRERTWTHPGNGVCWPRDILPQNLPDARILTFGYDAYVVRARDQVASIDIAHHANDFLNCLANERMDSQSAKRPLILVAHSLGGLLCKDAMRLSQNNAEARLGAIFEHVQGIIFIATPHGGSWLAKWAKTSASLLGVLKIADVSLLSLLKTDSEVLNRINDDFLSMLIRRQADHRSIRIACFYEVLPLRGRIKIVDKDSATISGYNNVSIHADHRNIARFKSQDDPGYKHITGTLGMWVNESSDVSSSAEIDGLLESLSSPEMGVRMAAIEPAEKGTCEWLGNHPTYKDWASHRRLEESHGLLWIKGKVGCGKSTIVKHIFLRPSSKACRIAFFFNARGGPEEKNAYGLFKALLHQVVGNYPHLSTVLIKRYKLKKRQSGKADVLWSLPELRELLHDVILNAGKTPIEIFVDALDECNETEIRSVVTFFSWCSSDAIAHNTTLRICWSSRHYRHVSVQHHFQILVENMNSADITLWVQRHLAGGDHLWEHFGAQIVAKANGIFLWSVLVVNKIRKLADKGLPNSKISRVIDDMPSELNELYRNVLETLDPDLTEDAIAMISCVLFAFEPLEVDSIRFIMEFMGKKPPKMLKHLEGFAMEKSKFALYVTEVSGGLLEVITTESGRPSTLEAALSQKSLRRSIVQPIHESASNFLLNQGLLRLLKVNEDWNVRQNAHLQIYQACARILSTREMRCVLLRPKRFFSHTPKLVESGRQWLGTPLLNYVMKRIFKHLEEGCASISSGFYAVRNTSGVLIARSSVIDTMRNWMSVNAVMFMSRRRLDRLAEALSMEWEMNELDFCALDDHSGLCALLQHGEHPNDNELDKVIIALAHHGLDEQIVGYIKRQREANETPPFSRFSGIALESAIKGHHYSTVKLLMENGEIQRPIHLILAIQQGQVDIVHHLLKNGGSANQSAMGKIPLIEAISVGRIDIVNKLFDYGAEINREYKGNYAICEAVNRGRGDIVQTLLDHGAAATYAGSNKIPINQAVSLGFEAIAELLLKHGASVSMYDDEGETALMKAEKSSRETMIQLVRHAKALQDAAQNRDLEISSLVAEQTKANHEEDRN
;
A
#
# COMPACT_ATOMS: atom_id res chain seq x y z
N MET A 1 -23.25 -23.93 -66.36
CA MET A 1 -22.12 -23.17 -65.82
C MET A 1 -20.89 -24.06 -65.87
N ASP A 2 -20.49 -24.45 -67.09
CA ASP A 2 -19.38 -25.37 -67.41
C ASP A 2 -18.57 -24.86 -68.62
N ARG A 3 -18.52 -23.53 -68.82
CA ARG A 3 -17.67 -22.90 -69.87
C ARG A 3 -16.82 -21.74 -69.38
N LEU A 4 -16.89 -21.38 -68.10
CA LEU A 4 -16.02 -20.39 -67.47
C LEU A 4 -14.92 -21.01 -66.57
N PHE A 5 -14.99 -22.32 -66.33
CA PHE A 5 -13.96 -23.08 -65.61
C PHE A 5 -12.88 -23.69 -66.54
N GLU A 6 -13.17 -23.89 -67.83
CA GLU A 6 -12.19 -24.43 -68.80
C GLU A 6 -11.20 -23.40 -69.37
N SER A 7 -11.49 -22.10 -69.30
CA SER A 7 -10.62 -21.07 -69.90
C SER A 7 -9.44 -20.66 -69.00
N LYS A 8 -9.46 -20.95 -67.69
CA LYS A 8 -8.36 -20.61 -66.76
C LYS A 8 -7.39 -21.78 -66.51
N ILE A 9 -7.76 -23.01 -66.86
CA ILE A 9 -6.90 -24.20 -66.70
C ILE A 9 -5.90 -24.37 -67.86
N ASN A 10 -6.12 -23.73 -69.01
CA ASN A 10 -5.21 -23.78 -70.17
C ASN A 10 -4.02 -22.81 -70.12
N LEU A 11 -3.95 -21.91 -69.12
CA LEU A 11 -2.77 -21.04 -68.93
C LEU A 11 -1.73 -21.66 -67.98
N ILE A 12 -2.13 -22.64 -67.17
CA ILE A 12 -1.25 -23.35 -66.21
C ILE A 12 -0.52 -24.55 -66.87
N ARG A 13 -0.83 -24.87 -68.13
CA ARG A 13 -0.18 -25.96 -68.90
C ARG A 13 0.97 -25.53 -69.83
N ARG A 14 1.42 -24.27 -69.76
CA ARG A 14 2.50 -23.77 -70.66
C ARG A 14 3.83 -23.41 -69.97
N ILE A 15 3.98 -23.66 -68.67
CA ILE A 15 5.24 -23.41 -67.94
C ILE A 15 5.68 -24.69 -67.20
N SER A 16 5.74 -25.79 -67.94
CA SER A 16 6.40 -27.03 -67.52
C SER A 16 7.07 -27.70 -68.73
N THR A 17 8.12 -27.09 -69.27
CA THR A 17 9.08 -27.76 -70.17
C THR A 17 10.48 -27.15 -69.99
N PHE A 18 11.47 -28.03 -69.81
CA PHE A 18 12.91 -27.85 -69.52
C PHE A 18 13.26 -27.56 -68.05
N GLY A 19 13.79 -28.48 -67.22
CA GLY A 19 14.69 -29.62 -67.46
C GLY A 19 16.14 -29.14 -67.49
N SER A 20 16.88 -29.05 -66.37
CA SER A 20 17.62 -30.10 -65.62
C SER A 20 19.12 -30.20 -65.97
N LYS A 21 19.91 -30.61 -64.95
CA LYS A 21 21.35 -31.06 -64.91
C LYS A 21 22.36 -30.02 -64.40
N SER A 22 22.77 -30.06 -63.13
CA SER A 22 23.73 -30.95 -62.43
C SER A 22 25.22 -30.61 -62.66
N ARG A 23 25.93 -30.21 -61.59
CA ARG A 23 27.02 -30.97 -60.93
C ARG A 23 27.91 -30.05 -60.07
N THR A 24 28.04 -30.47 -58.80
CA THR A 24 29.22 -30.38 -57.91
C THR A 24 30.55 -30.48 -58.67
N SER A 25 31.65 -29.82 -58.32
CA SER A 25 32.36 -29.76 -57.02
C SER A 25 33.61 -28.84 -57.12
N SER A 26 34.20 -28.54 -55.95
CA SER A 26 35.51 -27.88 -55.65
C SER A 26 35.59 -26.40 -56.02
N LEU A 27 35.56 -25.40 -55.14
CA LEU A 27 35.99 -25.28 -53.73
C LEU A 27 37.43 -25.78 -53.51
N SER A 28 38.41 -24.93 -53.86
CA SER A 28 39.59 -24.58 -53.02
C SER A 28 40.78 -23.97 -53.78
N GLU A 29 40.62 -23.14 -54.82
CA GLU A 29 41.83 -22.68 -55.55
C GLU A 29 41.91 -21.23 -56.04
N LEU A 30 40.97 -20.34 -55.71
CA LEU A 30 41.10 -18.92 -56.07
C LEU A 30 40.85 -17.98 -54.89
N ALA A 31 41.59 -18.27 -53.81
CA ALA A 31 42.15 -17.19 -53.02
C ALA A 31 43.13 -16.39 -53.90
N SER A 32 43.17 -15.09 -53.65
CA SER A 32 44.20 -14.13 -54.06
C SER A 32 44.08 -13.48 -55.46
N LEU A 33 43.81 -12.16 -55.40
CA LEU A 33 44.22 -11.11 -56.35
C LEU A 33 43.37 -11.05 -57.65
N SER A 34 42.56 -10.04 -57.94
CA SER A 34 42.75 -8.61 -57.69
C SER A 34 41.45 -7.84 -57.98
N SER A 35 41.26 -6.81 -57.17
CA SER A 35 40.16 -5.84 -57.10
C SER A 35 40.11 -4.86 -58.28
N VAL A 36 38.92 -4.64 -58.88
CA VAL A 36 38.45 -3.31 -59.31
C VAL A 36 36.90 -3.22 -59.23
N GLN A 37 36.45 -2.49 -58.22
CA GLN A 37 35.21 -1.69 -58.07
C GLN A 37 33.91 -2.11 -58.78
N THR A 38 32.98 -2.66 -58.01
CA THR A 38 31.53 -2.55 -58.23
C THR A 38 30.89 -1.76 -57.08
N SER A 39 30.04 -0.80 -57.46
CA SER A 39 29.33 0.17 -56.63
C SER A 39 28.51 -0.47 -55.51
N GLN A 40 28.73 -0.05 -54.26
CA GLN A 40 27.96 -0.42 -53.08
C GLN A 40 26.49 0.02 -53.19
N GLU A 41 25.56 -0.92 -53.05
CA GLU A 41 24.14 -0.64 -52.79
C GLU A 41 23.99 -0.16 -51.33
N THR A 42 23.63 1.11 -51.13
CA THR A 42 23.42 1.70 -49.80
C THR A 42 22.10 1.22 -49.17
N GLN A 43 22.18 0.46 -48.07
CA GLN A 43 21.05 0.01 -47.24
C GLN A 43 20.40 1.21 -46.50
N PHE A 44 19.07 1.28 -46.43
CA PHE A 44 18.36 2.37 -45.73
C PHE A 44 18.50 2.21 -44.21
N PRO A 45 18.79 3.27 -43.44
CA PRO A 45 19.02 3.19 -42.00
C PRO A 45 17.70 3.08 -41.22
N SER A 46 17.15 1.85 -41.12
CA SER A 46 15.95 1.53 -40.35
C SER A 46 16.23 1.19 -38.87
N GLY A 47 15.19 1.23 -38.03
CA GLY A 47 15.24 0.91 -36.60
C GLY A 47 15.61 2.09 -35.70
N VAL A 48 15.67 1.81 -34.40
CA VAL A 48 16.02 2.79 -33.36
C VAL A 48 17.55 3.00 -33.34
N LYS A 49 17.97 4.26 -33.19
CA LYS A 49 19.36 4.66 -32.97
C LYS A 49 19.43 5.61 -31.80
N VAL A 50 20.29 5.33 -30.83
CA VAL A 50 20.61 6.25 -29.73
C VAL A 50 21.51 7.36 -30.27
N LEU A 51 21.09 8.61 -30.10
CA LEU A 51 21.85 9.80 -30.50
C LEU A 51 22.67 10.37 -29.33
N TYR A 52 22.16 10.22 -28.10
CA TYR A 52 22.83 10.68 -26.88
C TYR A 52 22.36 9.83 -25.68
N GLU A 53 23.32 9.42 -24.83
CA GLU A 53 23.12 8.61 -23.63
C GLU A 53 23.81 9.28 -22.43
N PRO A 54 23.07 9.74 -21.42
CA PRO A 54 23.65 10.28 -20.19
C PRO A 54 23.96 9.16 -19.17
N GLN A 55 24.70 9.50 -18.10
CA GLN A 55 25.07 8.51 -17.06
C GLN A 55 23.86 8.00 -16.26
N ASP A 56 22.88 8.85 -15.98
CA ASP A 56 21.64 8.51 -15.26
C ASP A 56 20.43 9.14 -15.96
N PRO A 57 19.86 8.49 -16.99
CA PRO A 57 18.80 9.12 -17.77
C PRO A 57 17.48 9.14 -17.01
N VAL A 58 16.85 10.32 -16.93
CA VAL A 58 15.57 10.52 -16.23
C VAL A 58 14.35 10.38 -17.16
N VAL A 59 14.54 10.53 -18.47
CA VAL A 59 13.50 10.47 -19.50
C VAL A 59 14.09 10.01 -20.83
N ASP A 60 13.31 9.29 -21.64
CA ASP A 60 13.64 8.99 -23.03
C ASP A 60 12.88 9.95 -23.97
N VAL A 61 13.59 10.58 -24.91
CA VAL A 61 13.03 11.44 -25.96
C VAL A 61 13.26 10.80 -27.32
N VAL A 62 12.19 10.40 -28.01
CA VAL A 62 12.26 9.64 -29.27
C VAL A 62 11.79 10.48 -30.45
N PHE A 63 12.68 10.69 -31.40
CA PHE A 63 12.46 11.42 -32.64
C PHE A 63 11.97 10.49 -33.76
N VAL A 64 10.86 10.83 -34.41
CA VAL A 64 10.26 10.03 -35.48
C VAL A 64 10.08 10.88 -36.73
N HIS A 65 10.76 10.51 -37.82
CA HIS A 65 10.70 11.26 -39.08
C HIS A 65 9.42 10.97 -39.87
N GLY A 66 9.14 11.80 -40.89
CA GLY A 66 8.01 11.63 -41.80
C GLY A 66 8.41 11.18 -43.21
N LEU A 67 7.48 11.32 -44.15
CA LEU A 67 7.63 10.88 -45.54
C LEU A 67 8.83 11.56 -46.24
N THR A 68 9.59 10.80 -47.04
CA THR A 68 10.86 11.25 -47.69
C THR A 68 11.96 11.70 -46.72
N GLY A 69 11.76 11.46 -45.43
CA GLY A 69 12.73 11.70 -44.37
C GLY A 69 13.70 10.56 -44.19
N ASP A 70 14.70 10.81 -43.36
CA ASP A 70 15.62 9.82 -42.81
C ASP A 70 15.80 10.12 -41.31
N ARG A 71 16.16 9.12 -40.51
CA ARG A 71 16.25 9.22 -39.05
C ARG A 71 17.26 10.25 -38.55
N GLU A 72 18.21 10.71 -39.38
CA GLU A 72 19.13 11.80 -39.03
C GLU A 72 18.90 13.03 -39.92
N ARG A 73 18.80 12.86 -41.25
CA ARG A 73 18.71 13.97 -42.20
C ARG A 73 17.45 14.83 -42.06
N THR A 74 16.40 14.32 -41.42
CA THR A 74 15.18 15.11 -41.13
C THR A 74 15.50 16.27 -40.19
N TRP A 75 16.40 16.01 -39.23
CA TRP A 75 16.77 16.93 -38.16
C TRP A 75 18.06 17.70 -38.47
N THR A 76 18.78 17.31 -39.53
CA THR A 76 20.03 17.95 -39.95
C THR A 76 19.78 19.20 -40.81
N HIS A 77 20.38 20.33 -40.42
CA HIS A 77 20.34 21.55 -41.23
C HIS A 77 21.34 21.45 -42.42
N PRO A 78 20.89 21.70 -43.67
CA PRO A 78 21.69 21.42 -44.87
C PRO A 78 22.89 22.36 -45.06
N GLY A 79 22.85 23.56 -44.47
CA GLY A 79 23.91 24.56 -44.66
C GLY A 79 25.17 24.31 -43.81
N ASN A 80 25.03 23.67 -42.64
CA ASN A 80 26.13 23.46 -41.69
C ASN A 80 26.25 22.02 -41.18
N GLY A 81 25.36 21.12 -41.59
CA GLY A 81 25.44 19.70 -41.23
C GLY A 81 25.05 19.38 -39.79
N VAL A 82 24.54 20.35 -39.02
CA VAL A 82 24.20 20.18 -37.60
C VAL A 82 22.90 19.38 -37.46
N CYS A 83 22.96 18.25 -36.78
CA CYS A 83 21.81 17.45 -36.36
C CYS A 83 21.43 17.84 -34.93
N TRP A 84 20.49 18.79 -34.79
CA TRP A 84 20.24 19.42 -33.49
C TRP A 84 19.85 18.46 -32.35
N PRO A 85 19.15 17.32 -32.54
CA PRO A 85 18.89 16.37 -31.45
C PRO A 85 20.15 15.70 -30.91
N ARG A 86 21.20 15.56 -31.73
CA ARG A 86 22.49 14.96 -31.35
C ARG A 86 23.50 16.02 -30.90
N ASP A 87 23.56 17.14 -31.61
CA ASP A 87 24.68 18.08 -31.52
C ASP A 87 24.38 19.28 -30.60
N ILE A 88 23.10 19.64 -30.38
CA ILE A 88 22.70 20.83 -29.59
C ILE A 88 21.81 20.45 -28.39
N LEU A 89 20.79 19.62 -28.57
CA LEU A 89 19.81 19.28 -27.54
C LEU A 89 20.42 18.73 -26.23
N PRO A 90 21.46 17.89 -26.24
CA PRO A 90 22.12 17.42 -25.02
C PRO A 90 22.67 18.55 -24.13
N GLN A 91 23.01 19.71 -24.71
CA GLN A 91 23.51 20.86 -23.95
C GLN A 91 22.39 21.54 -23.14
N ASN A 92 21.14 21.42 -23.58
CA ASN A 92 19.98 21.98 -22.88
C ASN A 92 19.25 20.94 -22.01
N LEU A 93 19.36 19.65 -22.34
CA LEU A 93 18.74 18.53 -21.62
C LEU A 93 19.78 17.43 -21.36
N PRO A 94 20.74 17.66 -20.44
CA PRO A 94 21.85 16.73 -20.21
C PRO A 94 21.41 15.40 -19.60
N ASP A 95 20.26 15.35 -18.92
CA ASP A 95 19.76 14.14 -18.24
C ASP A 95 18.75 13.34 -19.07
N ALA A 96 18.49 13.75 -20.32
CA ALA A 96 17.56 13.08 -21.22
C ALA A 96 18.30 12.13 -22.17
N ARG A 97 17.86 10.87 -22.26
CA ARG A 97 18.31 9.94 -23.30
C ARG A 97 17.62 10.30 -24.62
N ILE A 98 18.37 10.45 -25.70
CA ILE A 98 17.83 10.89 -26.99
C ILE A 98 17.96 9.77 -28.02
N LEU A 99 16.82 9.37 -28.60
CA LEU A 99 16.73 8.33 -29.61
C LEU A 99 16.09 8.87 -30.89
N THR A 100 16.39 8.24 -32.02
CA THR A 100 15.70 8.49 -33.30
C THR A 100 15.31 7.18 -33.95
N PHE A 101 14.14 7.14 -34.60
CA PHE A 101 13.63 5.97 -35.29
C PHE A 101 13.58 6.19 -36.80
N GLY A 102 14.10 5.22 -37.56
CA GLY A 102 14.07 5.19 -39.01
C GLY A 102 13.18 4.09 -39.56
N TYR A 103 12.41 4.39 -40.61
CA TYR A 103 11.67 3.41 -41.40
C TYR A 103 11.69 3.79 -42.88
N ASP A 104 11.62 2.80 -43.78
CA ASP A 104 11.68 3.07 -45.21
C ASP A 104 10.41 3.80 -45.67
N ALA A 105 10.51 5.13 -45.73
CA ALA A 105 9.46 6.00 -46.21
C ALA A 105 9.55 6.26 -47.74
N TYR A 106 10.42 5.54 -48.46
CA TYR A 106 10.67 5.66 -49.89
C TYR A 106 10.11 4.46 -50.68
N VAL A 107 8.86 4.58 -51.13
CA VAL A 107 8.35 3.67 -52.15
C VAL A 107 8.94 4.10 -53.51
N VAL A 108 10.08 3.52 -53.88
CA VAL A 108 10.53 3.17 -55.25
C VAL A 108 12.02 2.80 -55.17
N ARG A 109 12.31 1.50 -55.16
CA ARG A 109 13.57 0.95 -55.68
C ARG A 109 13.24 -0.18 -56.63
N ALA A 110 13.74 -0.02 -57.85
CA ALA A 110 13.74 -0.86 -59.06
C ALA A 110 12.98 -2.22 -59.07
N ARG A 111 12.11 -2.34 -60.08
CA ARG A 111 11.55 -3.55 -60.74
C ARG A 111 11.11 -4.69 -59.83
N ASP A 112 9.78 -4.78 -59.72
CA ASP A 112 8.95 -5.86 -59.20
C ASP A 112 8.69 -5.82 -57.69
N GLN A 113 7.40 -5.66 -57.36
CA GLN A 113 6.74 -5.57 -56.04
C GLN A 113 6.57 -4.15 -55.46
N VAL A 114 5.35 -3.63 -55.56
CA VAL A 114 4.90 -2.40 -54.89
C VAL A 114 4.48 -2.78 -53.46
N ALA A 115 5.30 -2.46 -52.47
CA ALA A 115 4.86 -2.46 -51.07
C ALA A 115 3.95 -1.25 -50.83
N SER A 116 2.71 -1.47 -50.40
CA SER A 116 1.83 -0.41 -49.89
C SER A 116 2.47 0.24 -48.66
N ILE A 117 2.36 1.57 -48.50
CA ILE A 117 2.73 2.25 -47.24
C ILE A 117 1.71 1.80 -46.20
N ASP A 118 2.02 0.72 -45.50
CA ASP A 118 1.21 0.25 -44.39
C ASP A 118 1.70 0.96 -43.11
N ILE A 119 1.01 2.04 -42.76
CA ILE A 119 1.27 2.79 -41.52
C ILE A 119 1.18 1.86 -40.31
N ALA A 120 0.29 0.86 -40.34
CA ALA A 120 0.14 -0.08 -39.24
C ALA A 120 1.36 -1.00 -39.11
N HIS A 121 1.95 -1.42 -40.24
CA HIS A 121 3.20 -2.20 -40.23
C HIS A 121 4.35 -1.38 -39.62
N HIS A 122 4.57 -0.15 -40.09
CA HIS A 122 5.63 0.70 -39.55
C HIS A 122 5.39 1.12 -38.09
N ALA A 123 4.13 1.30 -37.67
CA ALA A 123 3.76 1.54 -36.27
C ALA A 123 4.08 0.33 -35.38
N ASN A 124 3.80 -0.89 -35.88
CA ASN A 124 4.15 -2.12 -35.19
C ASN A 124 5.67 -2.33 -35.09
N ASP A 125 6.42 -2.02 -36.16
CA ASP A 125 7.89 -2.07 -36.14
C ASP A 125 8.48 -1.06 -35.16
N PHE A 126 7.99 0.18 -35.17
CA PHE A 126 8.38 1.21 -34.21
C PHE A 126 8.14 0.75 -32.78
N LEU A 127 6.94 0.22 -32.49
CA LEU A 127 6.57 -0.25 -31.18
C LEU A 127 7.49 -1.39 -30.70
N ASN A 128 7.76 -2.37 -31.58
CA ASN A 128 8.63 -3.50 -31.25
C ASN A 128 10.09 -3.09 -31.05
N CYS A 129 10.65 -2.27 -31.96
CA CYS A 129 12.02 -1.80 -31.83
C CYS A 129 12.21 -0.94 -30.57
N LEU A 130 11.25 -0.05 -30.27
CA LEU A 130 11.33 0.80 -29.08
C LEU A 130 11.16 -0.02 -27.79
N ALA A 131 10.26 -1.00 -27.76
CA ALA A 131 10.10 -1.89 -26.62
C ALA A 131 11.36 -2.73 -26.36
N ASN A 132 11.97 -3.26 -27.42
CA ASN A 132 13.21 -4.04 -27.31
C ASN A 132 14.37 -3.17 -26.79
N GLU A 133 14.52 -1.94 -27.28
CA GLU A 133 15.54 -0.99 -26.80
C GLU A 133 15.36 -0.59 -25.32
N ARG A 134 14.15 -0.78 -24.78
CA ARG A 134 13.79 -0.42 -23.40
C ARG A 134 13.71 -1.61 -22.44
N MET A 135 14.08 -2.82 -22.86
CA MET A 135 13.96 -4.04 -22.03
C MET A 135 14.89 -4.09 -20.81
N ASP A 136 15.92 -3.24 -20.74
CA ASP A 136 16.73 -3.10 -19.53
C ASP A 136 15.89 -2.58 -18.36
N SER A 137 16.04 -3.18 -17.19
CA SER A 137 15.18 -2.95 -16.02
C SER A 137 15.15 -1.49 -15.51
N GLN A 138 16.11 -0.65 -15.93
CA GLN A 138 16.13 0.79 -15.67
C GLN A 138 15.46 1.65 -16.75
N SER A 139 15.38 1.17 -18.01
CA SER A 139 14.77 1.89 -19.14
C SER A 139 13.28 1.56 -19.30
N ALA A 140 12.84 0.36 -18.90
CA ALA A 140 11.46 -0.10 -19.11
C ALA A 140 10.40 0.82 -18.48
N LYS A 141 10.70 1.37 -17.29
CA LYS A 141 9.78 2.22 -16.50
C LYS A 141 10.03 3.72 -16.64
N ARG A 142 11.02 4.13 -17.43
CA ARG A 142 11.42 5.54 -17.55
C ARG A 142 10.36 6.34 -18.32
N PRO A 143 10.00 7.57 -17.92
CA PRO A 143 9.18 8.47 -18.71
C PRO A 143 9.57 8.54 -20.20
N LEU A 144 8.59 8.64 -21.10
CA LEU A 144 8.80 8.67 -22.54
C LEU A 144 8.14 9.91 -23.18
N ILE A 145 8.87 10.64 -24.01
CA ILE A 145 8.38 11.77 -24.81
C ILE A 145 8.63 11.49 -26.28
N LEU A 146 7.60 11.63 -27.12
CA LEU A 146 7.70 11.43 -28.57
C LEU A 146 7.78 12.77 -29.30
N VAL A 147 8.68 12.91 -30.26
CA VAL A 147 8.79 14.08 -31.15
C VAL A 147 8.64 13.61 -32.59
N ALA A 148 7.50 13.89 -33.21
CA ALA A 148 7.14 13.35 -34.51
C ALA A 148 7.00 14.45 -35.56
N HIS A 149 7.57 14.24 -36.74
CA HIS A 149 7.49 15.17 -37.87
C HIS A 149 6.61 14.62 -39.00
N SER A 150 5.73 15.47 -39.56
CA SER A 150 4.90 15.15 -40.74
C SER A 150 4.14 13.81 -40.54
N LEU A 151 4.17 12.88 -41.51
CA LEU A 151 3.52 11.56 -41.41
C LEU A 151 4.04 10.67 -40.26
N GLY A 152 5.21 10.95 -39.69
CA GLY A 152 5.71 10.23 -38.51
C GLY A 152 4.77 10.37 -37.30
N GLY A 153 4.00 11.47 -37.24
CA GLY A 153 3.01 11.66 -36.18
C GLY A 153 1.80 10.72 -36.30
N LEU A 154 1.42 10.30 -37.51
CA LEU A 154 0.36 9.31 -37.70
C LEU A 154 0.83 7.91 -37.27
N LEU A 155 2.09 7.59 -37.58
CA LEU A 155 2.75 6.37 -37.11
C LEU A 155 2.79 6.34 -35.57
N CYS A 156 3.18 7.44 -34.91
CA CYS A 156 3.16 7.51 -33.44
C CYS A 156 1.74 7.30 -32.87
N LYS A 157 0.71 7.92 -33.47
CA LYS A 157 -0.67 7.74 -33.01
C LYS A 157 -1.12 6.28 -33.11
N ASP A 158 -0.85 5.62 -34.22
CA ASP A 158 -1.24 4.23 -34.43
C ASP A 158 -0.43 3.27 -33.52
N ALA A 159 0.85 3.55 -33.29
CA ALA A 159 1.67 2.81 -32.35
C ALA A 159 1.16 2.91 -30.90
N MET A 160 0.66 4.09 -30.49
CA MET A 160 0.01 4.24 -29.18
C MET A 160 -1.25 3.38 -29.08
N ARG A 161 -2.09 3.38 -30.13
CA ARG A 161 -3.30 2.56 -30.20
C ARG A 161 -2.99 1.06 -30.12
N LEU A 162 -1.96 0.61 -30.82
CA LEU A 162 -1.47 -0.77 -30.79
C LEU A 162 -0.93 -1.15 -29.40
N SER A 163 -0.20 -0.24 -28.75
CA SER A 163 0.36 -0.46 -27.42
C SER A 163 -0.72 -0.53 -26.34
N GLN A 164 -1.70 0.37 -26.32
CA GLN A 164 -2.77 0.40 -25.31
C GLN A 164 -3.54 -0.93 -25.21
N ASN A 165 -3.76 -1.61 -26.34
CA ASN A 165 -4.56 -2.83 -26.41
C ASN A 165 -3.70 -4.10 -26.48
N ASN A 166 -2.41 -4.02 -26.15
CA ASN A 166 -1.50 -5.15 -26.28
C ASN A 166 -1.50 -6.02 -25.01
N ALA A 167 -1.69 -7.33 -25.16
CA ALA A 167 -1.63 -8.28 -24.06
C ALA A 167 -0.20 -8.52 -23.55
N GLU A 168 0.82 -8.23 -24.37
CA GLU A 168 2.21 -8.39 -24.00
C GLU A 168 2.70 -7.21 -23.17
N ALA A 169 3.11 -7.46 -21.92
CA ALA A 169 3.45 -6.42 -20.96
C ALA A 169 4.53 -5.44 -21.46
N ARG A 170 5.55 -5.90 -22.21
CA ARG A 170 6.61 -5.03 -22.76
C ARG A 170 6.07 -4.05 -23.80
N LEU A 171 5.12 -4.48 -24.63
CA LEU A 171 4.53 -3.65 -25.68
C LEU A 171 3.47 -2.72 -25.10
N GLY A 172 2.69 -3.20 -24.12
CA GLY A 172 1.72 -2.38 -23.39
C GLY A 172 2.36 -1.28 -22.54
N ALA A 173 3.54 -1.56 -21.98
CA ALA A 173 4.28 -0.59 -21.17
C ALA A 173 4.65 0.69 -21.94
N ILE A 174 4.81 0.66 -23.26
CA ILE A 174 5.15 1.86 -24.03
C ILE A 174 4.08 2.95 -23.86
N PHE A 175 2.80 2.63 -24.08
CA PHE A 175 1.71 3.58 -23.90
C PHE A 175 1.60 4.09 -22.46
N GLU A 176 1.75 3.20 -21.47
CA GLU A 176 1.70 3.56 -20.04
C GLU A 176 2.77 4.59 -19.65
N HIS A 177 3.96 4.54 -20.25
CA HIS A 177 5.07 5.44 -19.90
C HIS A 177 5.19 6.68 -20.79
N VAL A 178 4.42 6.81 -21.87
CA VAL A 178 4.37 8.06 -22.66
C VAL A 178 3.75 9.17 -21.80
N GLN A 179 4.48 10.27 -21.59
CA GLN A 179 4.02 11.44 -20.85
C GLN A 179 3.70 12.63 -21.74
N GLY A 180 4.32 12.70 -22.92
CA GLY A 180 4.10 13.80 -23.86
C GLY A 180 4.39 13.44 -25.31
N ILE A 181 3.70 14.11 -26.24
CA ILE A 181 3.91 14.00 -27.68
C ILE A 181 3.97 15.39 -28.30
N ILE A 182 5.06 15.67 -29.00
CA ILE A 182 5.25 16.85 -29.84
C ILE A 182 5.00 16.48 -31.29
N PHE A 183 4.09 17.21 -31.94
CA PHE A 183 3.82 17.09 -33.37
C PHE A 183 4.41 18.29 -34.12
N ILE A 184 5.26 18.05 -35.10
CA ILE A 184 5.86 19.08 -35.96
C ILE A 184 5.30 18.90 -37.38
N ALA A 185 4.48 19.83 -37.83
CA ALA A 185 3.83 19.82 -39.14
C ALA A 185 3.08 18.50 -39.45
N THR A 186 2.52 17.84 -38.43
CA THR A 186 1.73 16.62 -38.59
C THR A 186 0.27 16.95 -38.91
N PRO A 187 -0.32 16.34 -39.95
CA PRO A 187 -1.75 16.48 -40.22
C PRO A 187 -2.59 15.64 -39.24
N HIS A 188 -3.66 16.23 -38.70
CA HIS A 188 -4.57 15.58 -37.73
C HIS A 188 -6.02 15.43 -38.24
N GLY A 189 -6.48 16.24 -39.20
CA GLY A 189 -7.88 16.23 -39.69
C GLY A 189 -8.07 15.72 -41.12
N GLY A 190 -9.21 15.04 -41.39
CA GLY A 190 -9.47 14.27 -42.62
C GLY A 190 -9.51 15.00 -43.98
N SER A 191 -9.62 16.34 -44.02
CA SER A 191 -9.64 17.08 -45.30
C SER A 191 -8.27 17.24 -45.98
N TRP A 192 -7.19 16.78 -45.32
CA TRP A 192 -5.81 16.97 -45.79
C TRP A 192 -5.50 16.20 -47.07
N LEU A 193 -6.01 14.96 -47.24
CA LEU A 193 -5.73 14.11 -48.41
C LEU A 193 -6.17 14.72 -49.75
N ALA A 194 -7.32 15.39 -49.74
CA ALA A 194 -7.86 16.07 -50.93
C ALA A 194 -7.03 17.31 -51.32
N LYS A 195 -6.49 18.04 -50.32
CA LYS A 195 -5.63 19.20 -50.52
C LYS A 195 -4.21 18.80 -50.91
N TRP A 196 -3.64 17.80 -50.26
CA TRP A 196 -2.29 17.28 -50.53
C TRP A 196 -2.17 16.70 -51.94
N ALA A 197 -3.23 16.04 -52.44
CA ALA A 197 -3.28 15.54 -53.81
C ALA A 197 -3.35 16.62 -54.90
N LYS A 198 -3.76 17.85 -54.58
CA LYS A 198 -3.62 19.00 -55.49
C LYS A 198 -2.21 19.59 -55.48
N THR A 199 -1.51 19.48 -54.36
CA THR A 199 -0.22 20.15 -54.10
C THR A 199 0.99 19.35 -54.60
N SER A 200 0.92 18.02 -54.58
CA SER A 200 1.97 17.08 -55.00
C SER A 200 2.36 17.16 -56.48
N ALA A 201 1.47 17.63 -57.36
CA ALA A 201 1.77 17.85 -58.78
C ALA A 201 2.87 18.91 -59.03
N SER A 202 3.20 19.74 -58.02
CA SER A 202 4.16 20.85 -58.14
C SER A 202 5.52 20.60 -57.48
N LEU A 203 5.74 19.40 -56.91
CA LEU A 203 6.89 19.09 -56.05
C LEU A 203 8.15 18.56 -56.78
N LEU A 204 8.10 18.34 -58.10
CA LEU A 204 9.22 17.76 -58.86
C LEU A 204 9.76 18.70 -59.95
N GLY A 205 10.92 19.29 -59.67
CA GLY A 205 11.81 19.82 -60.70
C GLY A 205 12.89 18.78 -61.02
N VAL A 206 12.70 18.09 -62.15
CA VAL A 206 13.68 17.35 -62.98
C VAL A 206 14.45 16.17 -62.34
N LEU A 207 13.86 14.96 -62.42
CA LEU A 207 14.40 13.78 -63.14
C LEU A 207 13.31 12.70 -63.20
N LYS A 208 13.21 12.03 -64.37
CA LYS A 208 12.12 11.14 -64.79
C LYS A 208 12.10 9.81 -64.01
N ILE A 209 10.87 9.33 -63.77
CA ILE A 209 10.39 7.97 -63.46
C ILE A 209 9.89 7.76 -62.01
N ALA A 210 8.58 7.47 -61.92
CA ALA A 210 7.74 7.00 -60.82
C ALA A 210 7.15 8.02 -59.81
N ASP A 211 5.86 8.01 -59.45
CA ASP A 211 4.63 7.57 -60.14
C ASP A 211 3.43 8.16 -59.36
N VAL A 212 2.29 8.36 -60.03
CA VAL A 212 1.02 8.89 -59.49
C VAL A 212 0.37 7.93 -58.45
N SER A 213 0.97 6.75 -58.27
CA SER A 213 0.62 5.66 -57.36
C SER A 213 0.54 6.03 -55.87
N LEU A 214 1.45 6.89 -55.37
CA LEU A 214 1.52 7.23 -53.93
C LEU A 214 0.28 8.02 -53.46
N LEU A 215 -0.33 8.79 -54.37
CA LEU A 215 -1.50 9.62 -54.10
C LEU A 215 -2.81 8.86 -54.12
N SER A 216 -2.90 7.78 -54.92
CA SER A 216 -4.06 6.87 -54.87
C SER A 216 -4.07 6.09 -53.57
N LEU A 217 -2.91 5.60 -53.10
CA LEU A 217 -2.78 4.83 -51.85
C LEU A 217 -3.19 5.64 -50.61
N LEU A 218 -2.74 6.89 -50.51
CA LEU A 218 -3.11 7.79 -49.42
C LEU A 218 -4.61 8.18 -49.44
N LYS A 219 -5.25 8.27 -50.62
CA LYS A 219 -6.69 8.59 -50.73
C LYS A 219 -7.62 7.43 -50.36
N THR A 220 -7.25 6.18 -50.68
CA THR A 220 -8.04 4.99 -50.35
C THR A 220 -8.14 4.73 -48.84
N ASP A 221 -7.17 5.19 -48.03
CA ASP A 221 -7.12 4.96 -46.58
C ASP A 221 -7.60 6.16 -45.73
N SER A 222 -8.37 7.08 -46.31
CA SER A 222 -8.88 8.26 -45.58
C SER A 222 -9.72 7.88 -44.34
N GLU A 223 -10.44 6.76 -44.39
CA GLU A 223 -11.17 6.21 -43.24
C GLU A 223 -10.24 5.67 -42.15
N VAL A 224 -9.15 4.98 -42.53
CA VAL A 224 -8.17 4.45 -41.59
C VAL A 224 -7.46 5.59 -40.86
N LEU A 225 -7.09 6.65 -41.58
CA LEU A 225 -6.43 7.82 -41.01
C LEU A 225 -7.36 8.63 -40.09
N ASN A 226 -8.62 8.78 -40.46
CA ASN A 226 -9.63 9.40 -39.58
C ASN A 226 -9.83 8.54 -38.32
N ARG A 227 -9.92 7.21 -38.47
CA ARG A 227 -10.04 6.27 -37.35
C ARG A 227 -8.84 6.35 -36.39
N ILE A 228 -7.61 6.36 -36.91
CA ILE A 228 -6.39 6.53 -36.09
C ILE A 228 -6.46 7.83 -35.29
N ASN A 229 -6.95 8.92 -35.90
CA ASN A 229 -7.08 10.19 -35.20
C ASN A 229 -8.18 10.17 -34.12
N ASP A 230 -9.37 9.65 -34.44
CA ASP A 230 -10.51 9.59 -33.52
C ASP A 230 -10.24 8.66 -32.33
N ASP A 231 -9.60 7.51 -32.59
CA ASP A 231 -9.14 6.58 -31.56
C ASP A 231 -8.11 7.25 -30.66
N PHE A 232 -7.11 7.93 -31.24
CA PHE A 232 -6.09 8.64 -30.48
C PHE A 232 -6.67 9.73 -29.58
N LEU A 233 -7.63 10.54 -30.07
CA LEU A 233 -8.29 11.55 -29.24
C LEU A 233 -9.12 10.91 -28.12
N SER A 234 -9.81 9.80 -28.41
CA SER A 234 -10.54 9.03 -27.40
C SER A 234 -9.62 8.48 -26.31
N MET A 235 -8.40 8.04 -26.69
CA MET A 235 -7.37 7.59 -25.75
C MET A 235 -6.91 8.72 -24.83
N LEU A 236 -6.70 9.92 -25.36
CA LEU A 236 -6.32 11.10 -24.55
C LEU A 236 -7.39 11.45 -23.52
N ILE A 237 -8.66 11.45 -23.92
CA ILE A 237 -9.80 11.75 -23.03
C ILE A 237 -9.88 10.73 -21.88
N ARG A 238 -9.75 9.43 -22.17
CA ARG A 238 -9.75 8.38 -21.13
C ARG A 238 -8.60 8.58 -20.14
N ARG A 239 -7.40 8.82 -20.63
CA ARG A 239 -6.22 9.03 -19.78
C ARG A 239 -6.33 10.28 -18.89
N GLN A 240 -7.02 11.31 -19.37
CA GLN A 240 -7.33 12.50 -18.59
C GLN A 240 -8.35 12.22 -17.46
N ALA A 241 -9.36 11.39 -17.71
CA ALA A 241 -10.32 10.95 -16.69
C ALA A 241 -9.65 10.16 -15.55
N ASP A 242 -8.58 9.42 -15.87
CA ASP A 242 -7.78 8.65 -14.90
C ASP A 242 -6.68 9.48 -14.20
N HIS A 243 -6.69 10.82 -14.34
CA HIS A 243 -5.66 11.74 -13.83
C HIS A 243 -4.22 11.46 -14.34
N ARG A 244 -4.07 10.83 -15.52
CA ARG A 244 -2.79 10.50 -16.17
C ARG A 244 -2.68 11.12 -17.56
N SER A 245 -2.96 12.41 -17.73
CA SER A 245 -3.02 13.07 -19.04
C SER A 245 -1.70 13.00 -19.85
N ILE A 246 -1.79 12.70 -21.16
CA ILE A 246 -0.65 12.88 -22.09
C ILE A 246 -0.61 14.33 -22.54
N ARG A 247 0.55 14.97 -22.42
CA ARG A 247 0.75 16.35 -22.85
C ARG A 247 0.94 16.40 -24.36
N ILE A 248 0.26 17.32 -25.05
CA ILE A 248 0.40 17.49 -26.50
C ILE A 248 0.81 18.92 -26.82
N ALA A 249 1.79 19.06 -27.71
CA ALA A 249 2.15 20.34 -28.32
C ALA A 249 2.29 20.18 -29.84
N CYS A 250 1.65 21.07 -30.59
CA CYS A 250 1.66 21.06 -32.05
C CYS A 250 2.39 22.30 -32.58
N PHE A 251 3.33 22.09 -33.49
CA PHE A 251 4.12 23.12 -34.16
C PHE A 251 3.80 23.15 -35.65
N TYR A 252 3.44 24.32 -36.18
CA TYR A 252 3.02 24.45 -37.58
C TYR A 252 3.76 25.57 -38.34
N GLU A 253 3.88 25.39 -39.66
CA GLU A 253 4.61 26.28 -40.56
C GLU A 253 3.86 27.58 -40.88
N VAL A 254 4.60 28.68 -41.00
CA VAL A 254 4.06 29.98 -41.42
C VAL A 254 4.35 30.29 -42.89
N LEU A 255 5.49 29.83 -43.43
CA LEU A 255 5.92 30.16 -44.79
C LEU A 255 5.44 29.11 -45.82
N PRO A 256 4.93 29.54 -46.99
CA PRO A 256 4.59 28.63 -48.07
C PRO A 256 5.85 28.11 -48.77
N LEU A 257 5.80 26.87 -49.26
CA LEU A 257 6.88 26.31 -50.07
C LEU A 257 6.91 27.04 -51.43
N ARG A 258 8.08 27.58 -51.82
CA ARG A 258 8.28 28.33 -53.09
C ARG A 258 7.25 29.43 -53.35
N GLY A 259 6.78 30.11 -52.29
CA GLY A 259 5.98 31.34 -52.40
C GLY A 259 4.53 31.17 -52.89
N ARG A 260 4.01 29.93 -53.06
CA ARG A 260 2.66 29.73 -53.62
C ARG A 260 1.74 28.79 -52.85
N ILE A 261 2.23 27.83 -52.04
CA ILE A 261 1.37 26.82 -51.39
C ILE A 261 1.91 26.43 -49.99
N LYS A 262 1.05 26.38 -48.97
CA LYS A 262 1.33 25.73 -47.67
C LYS A 262 0.97 24.25 -47.73
N ILE A 263 1.82 23.37 -47.19
CA ILE A 263 1.65 21.91 -47.33
C ILE A 263 0.62 21.39 -46.32
N VAL A 264 0.65 21.91 -45.09
CA VAL A 264 -0.37 21.61 -44.07
C VAL A 264 -0.99 22.94 -43.61
N ASP A 265 -2.31 23.07 -43.76
CA ASP A 265 -3.04 24.23 -43.24
C ASP A 265 -3.00 24.23 -41.70
N LYS A 266 -3.00 25.42 -41.09
CA LYS A 266 -2.97 25.59 -39.62
C LYS A 266 -4.00 24.70 -38.94
N ASP A 267 -5.25 24.71 -39.39
CA ASP A 267 -6.34 23.93 -38.79
C ASP A 267 -6.11 22.41 -38.88
N SER A 268 -5.32 21.94 -39.85
CA SER A 268 -4.94 20.54 -39.98
C SER A 268 -3.72 20.16 -39.15
N ALA A 269 -2.87 21.13 -38.79
CA ALA A 269 -1.65 20.92 -38.00
C ALA A 269 -1.84 21.14 -36.49
N THR A 270 -3.04 21.51 -36.05
CA THR A 270 -3.37 21.84 -34.65
C THR A 270 -4.42 20.90 -34.08
N ILE A 271 -4.35 20.64 -32.78
CA ILE A 271 -5.40 19.94 -32.03
C ILE A 271 -6.04 20.93 -31.05
N SER A 272 -7.37 21.08 -31.11
CA SER A 272 -8.12 21.96 -30.21
C SER A 272 -7.95 21.53 -28.75
N GLY A 273 -7.72 22.51 -27.85
CA GLY A 273 -7.53 22.26 -26.42
C GLY A 273 -6.08 21.97 -25.99
N TYR A 274 -5.14 21.90 -26.93
CA TYR A 274 -3.70 21.68 -26.65
C TYR A 274 -2.83 22.87 -27.09
N ASN A 275 -1.56 22.87 -26.70
CA ASN A 275 -0.63 23.94 -27.03
C ASN A 275 -0.31 23.95 -28.54
N ASN A 276 -0.52 25.08 -29.21
CA ASN A 276 -0.36 25.21 -30.65
C ASN A 276 0.53 26.42 -30.97
N VAL A 277 1.76 26.19 -31.46
CA VAL A 277 2.79 27.21 -31.65
C VAL A 277 3.21 27.31 -33.12
N SER A 278 3.30 28.51 -33.67
CA SER A 278 3.76 28.73 -35.04
C SER A 278 5.29 28.82 -35.14
N ILE A 279 5.90 28.21 -36.14
CA ILE A 279 7.32 28.38 -36.47
C ILE A 279 7.46 29.08 -37.83
N HIS A 280 8.27 30.14 -37.88
CA HIS A 280 8.54 30.90 -39.09
C HIS A 280 9.51 30.18 -40.04
N ALA A 281 9.06 29.05 -40.58
CA ALA A 281 9.76 28.22 -41.57
C ALA A 281 8.76 27.66 -42.59
N ASP A 282 9.26 27.09 -43.68
CA ASP A 282 8.47 26.26 -44.58
C ASP A 282 8.49 24.79 -44.11
N HIS A 283 7.64 23.95 -44.71
CA HIS A 283 7.50 22.53 -44.31
C HIS A 283 8.82 21.73 -44.36
N ARG A 284 9.80 22.13 -45.18
CA ARG A 284 11.09 21.42 -45.30
C ARG A 284 12.08 21.82 -44.21
N ASN A 285 11.95 23.04 -43.68
CA ASN A 285 12.90 23.61 -42.74
C ASN A 285 12.34 23.71 -41.30
N ILE A 286 11.05 23.46 -41.08
CA ILE A 286 10.42 23.56 -39.75
C ILE A 286 11.06 22.65 -38.68
N ALA A 287 11.64 21.51 -39.07
CA ALA A 287 12.31 20.57 -38.18
C ALA A 287 13.85 20.70 -38.16
N ARG A 288 14.42 21.71 -38.84
CA ARG A 288 15.86 21.87 -39.08
C ARG A 288 16.37 23.19 -38.52
N PHE A 289 17.26 23.11 -37.53
CA PHE A 289 17.82 24.28 -36.85
C PHE A 289 19.33 24.34 -37.03
N LYS A 290 19.86 25.54 -37.31
CA LYS A 290 21.29 25.80 -37.46
C LYS A 290 21.99 25.99 -36.12
N SER A 291 21.29 26.48 -35.09
CA SER A 291 21.88 26.84 -33.78
C SER A 291 20.83 26.94 -32.68
N GLN A 292 21.29 26.95 -31.42
CA GLN A 292 20.44 27.16 -30.24
C GLN A 292 19.67 28.51 -30.24
N ASP A 293 20.09 29.46 -31.07
CA ASP A 293 19.47 30.78 -31.17
C ASP A 293 18.26 30.84 -32.09
N ASP A 294 18.01 29.79 -32.88
CA ASP A 294 16.86 29.76 -33.78
C ASP A 294 15.54 29.81 -32.99
N PRO A 295 14.61 30.71 -33.33
CA PRO A 295 13.34 30.84 -32.60
C PRO A 295 12.54 29.52 -32.56
N GLY A 296 12.52 28.77 -33.67
CA GLY A 296 11.85 27.46 -33.73
C GLY A 296 12.48 26.42 -32.79
N TYR A 297 13.80 26.44 -32.64
CA TYR A 297 14.51 25.60 -31.68
C TYR A 297 14.09 25.94 -30.25
N LYS A 298 14.17 27.23 -29.87
CA LYS A 298 13.80 27.72 -28.53
C LYS A 298 12.37 27.35 -28.12
N HIS A 299 11.42 27.40 -29.06
CA HIS A 299 10.03 27.01 -28.78
C HIS A 299 9.87 25.51 -28.49
N ILE A 300 10.51 24.65 -29.30
CA ILE A 300 10.44 23.19 -29.12
C ILE A 300 11.20 22.78 -27.86
N THR A 301 12.42 23.28 -27.66
CA THR A 301 13.25 22.90 -26.51
C THR A 301 12.76 23.49 -25.20
N GLY A 302 12.14 24.67 -25.20
CA GLY A 302 11.46 25.19 -24.00
C GLY A 302 10.28 24.31 -23.57
N THR A 303 9.52 23.77 -24.53
CA THR A 303 8.43 22.82 -24.25
C THR A 303 8.97 21.50 -23.71
N LEU A 304 10.01 20.95 -24.36
CA LEU A 304 10.67 19.73 -23.90
C LEU A 304 11.26 19.90 -22.50
N GLY A 305 12.00 20.98 -22.23
CA GLY A 305 12.64 21.22 -20.93
C GLY A 305 11.63 21.37 -19.79
N MET A 306 10.50 22.03 -20.02
CA MET A 306 9.40 22.05 -19.05
C MET A 306 8.89 20.64 -18.74
N TRP A 307 8.70 19.82 -19.76
CA TRP A 307 8.20 18.45 -19.56
C TRP A 307 9.22 17.54 -18.88
N VAL A 308 10.49 17.60 -19.27
CA VAL A 308 11.58 16.82 -18.67
C VAL A 308 11.78 17.18 -17.19
N ASN A 309 11.78 18.47 -16.84
CA ASN A 309 11.91 18.91 -15.44
C ASN A 309 10.74 18.42 -14.57
N GLU A 310 9.53 18.39 -15.12
CA GLU A 310 8.36 17.82 -14.44
C GLU A 310 8.34 16.27 -14.48
N SER A 311 9.08 15.62 -15.38
CA SER A 311 9.24 14.16 -15.40
C SER A 311 10.18 13.66 -14.29
N SER A 312 11.17 14.47 -13.89
CA SER A 312 11.93 14.27 -12.65
C SER A 312 11.05 14.30 -11.39
N ASP A 313 9.85 14.89 -11.45
CA ASP A 313 8.83 14.83 -10.39
C ASP A 313 7.98 13.55 -10.41
N VAL A 314 8.08 12.68 -11.42
CA VAL A 314 7.38 11.37 -11.37
C VAL A 314 8.06 10.41 -10.38
N SER A 315 9.37 10.54 -10.19
CA SER A 315 10.07 9.91 -9.06
C SER A 315 9.62 10.48 -7.71
N SER A 316 9.23 11.77 -7.66
CA SER A 316 8.71 12.38 -6.43
C SER A 316 7.28 11.95 -6.14
N SER A 317 6.44 11.63 -7.14
CA SER A 317 5.09 11.08 -6.92
C SER A 317 5.09 9.75 -6.18
N ALA A 318 5.90 8.77 -6.60
CA ALA A 318 5.95 7.46 -5.91
C ALA A 318 6.53 7.57 -4.48
N GLU A 319 7.41 8.55 -4.25
CA GLU A 319 7.97 8.84 -2.93
C GLU A 319 7.00 9.64 -2.05
N ILE A 320 6.21 10.53 -2.64
CA ILE A 320 5.09 11.23 -1.98
C ILE A 320 4.05 10.20 -1.56
N ASP A 321 3.67 9.27 -2.44
CA ASP A 321 2.73 8.20 -2.12
C ASP A 321 3.27 7.31 -0.99
N GLY A 322 4.53 6.87 -1.08
CA GLY A 322 5.16 6.09 -0.01
C GLY A 322 5.33 6.85 1.32
N LEU A 323 5.55 8.17 1.27
CA LEU A 323 5.59 9.04 2.44
C LEU A 323 4.19 9.20 3.05
N LEU A 324 3.18 9.46 2.22
CA LEU A 324 1.78 9.54 2.64
C LEU A 324 1.33 8.24 3.29
N GLU A 325 1.64 7.08 2.71
CA GLU A 325 1.37 5.77 3.31
C GLU A 325 2.04 5.63 4.68
N SER A 326 3.33 5.99 4.79
CA SER A 326 4.06 5.93 6.07
C SER A 326 3.51 6.86 7.16
N LEU A 327 2.91 7.98 6.73
CA LEU A 327 2.27 8.95 7.62
C LEU A 327 0.77 8.68 7.79
N SER A 328 0.16 7.75 7.05
CA SER A 328 -1.28 7.50 7.10
C SER A 328 -1.68 6.74 8.36
N SER A 329 -2.91 7.02 8.83
CA SER A 329 -3.59 6.21 9.84
C SER A 329 -5.07 6.09 9.48
N PRO A 330 -5.71 4.93 9.73
CA PRO A 330 -7.11 4.70 9.34
C PRO A 330 -8.10 5.73 9.89
N GLU A 331 -7.81 6.28 11.07
CA GLU A 331 -8.69 7.20 11.79
C GLU A 331 -8.43 8.70 11.49
N MET A 332 -7.53 9.02 10.54
CA MET A 332 -7.17 10.41 10.24
C MET A 332 -8.35 11.24 9.75
N GLY A 333 -8.62 12.36 10.44
CA GLY A 333 -9.64 13.33 10.04
C GLY A 333 -11.08 12.90 10.34
N VAL A 334 -11.30 11.69 10.88
CA VAL A 334 -12.64 11.16 11.20
C VAL A 334 -13.38 12.07 12.16
N ARG A 335 -12.72 12.50 13.25
CA ARG A 335 -13.33 13.43 14.22
C ARG A 335 -13.76 14.74 13.61
N MET A 336 -12.92 15.35 12.76
CA MET A 336 -13.25 16.63 12.11
C MET A 336 -14.44 16.48 11.15
N ALA A 337 -14.49 15.38 10.40
CA ALA A 337 -15.59 15.08 9.49
C ALA A 337 -16.92 14.91 10.25
N ALA A 338 -16.89 14.25 11.41
CA ALA A 338 -18.06 13.98 12.25
C ALA A 338 -18.67 15.22 12.96
N ILE A 339 -17.92 16.33 13.09
CA ILE A 339 -18.47 17.55 13.70
C ILE A 339 -19.45 18.22 12.72
N GLU A 340 -20.68 18.50 13.14
CA GLU A 340 -21.61 19.24 12.30
C GLU A 340 -21.08 20.66 11.98
N PRO A 341 -21.24 21.14 10.74
CA PRO A 341 -20.93 22.53 10.41
C PRO A 341 -21.73 23.50 11.28
N ALA A 342 -21.14 24.65 11.61
CA ALA A 342 -21.85 25.71 12.32
C ALA A 342 -23.11 26.13 11.54
N GLU A 343 -24.23 26.27 12.24
CA GLU A 343 -25.47 26.70 11.61
C GLU A 343 -25.34 28.13 11.07
N LYS A 344 -25.98 28.42 9.93
CA LYS A 344 -25.89 29.72 9.26
C LYS A 344 -26.22 30.88 10.21
N GLY A 345 -25.34 31.86 10.35
CA GLY A 345 -25.51 32.99 11.28
C GLY A 345 -24.90 32.79 12.66
N THR A 346 -24.47 31.56 13.01
CA THR A 346 -23.75 31.29 14.27
C THR A 346 -22.23 31.39 14.08
N CYS A 347 -21.47 31.64 15.15
CA CYS A 347 -20.00 31.80 15.15
C CYS A 347 -19.48 33.01 14.35
N GLU A 348 -20.35 33.83 13.74
CA GLU A 348 -19.96 35.00 12.93
C GLU A 348 -19.35 36.12 13.78
N TRP A 349 -19.78 36.24 15.04
CA TRP A 349 -19.25 37.19 16.02
C TRP A 349 -17.74 37.10 16.17
N LEU A 350 -17.15 35.92 15.96
CA LEU A 350 -15.71 35.71 16.11
C LEU A 350 -14.91 36.56 15.12
N GLY A 351 -15.42 36.74 13.89
CA GLY A 351 -14.78 37.61 12.90
C GLY A 351 -14.68 39.07 13.36
N ASN A 352 -15.56 39.49 14.27
CA ASN A 352 -15.60 40.83 14.86
C ASN A 352 -14.89 40.94 16.22
N HIS A 353 -14.51 39.82 16.83
CA HIS A 353 -13.89 39.79 18.15
C HIS A 353 -12.49 40.42 18.12
N PRO A 354 -12.17 41.43 18.96
CA PRO A 354 -10.89 42.14 18.93
C PRO A 354 -9.66 41.22 19.02
N THR A 355 -9.66 40.30 19.98
CA THR A 355 -8.57 39.32 20.17
C THR A 355 -8.37 38.42 18.94
N TYR A 356 -9.44 38.03 18.26
CA TYR A 356 -9.34 37.21 17.06
C TYR A 356 -8.81 38.02 15.89
N LYS A 357 -9.24 39.29 15.74
CA LYS A 357 -8.70 40.20 14.72
C LYS A 357 -7.22 40.46 14.91
N ASP A 358 -6.77 40.68 16.15
CA ASP A 358 -5.35 40.87 16.47
C ASP A 358 -4.53 39.62 16.10
N TRP A 359 -4.99 38.43 16.51
CA TRP A 359 -4.37 37.16 16.17
C TRP A 359 -4.33 36.90 14.65
N ALA A 360 -5.47 37.03 13.98
CA ALA A 360 -5.59 36.78 12.55
C ALA A 360 -4.71 37.75 11.72
N SER A 361 -4.52 38.97 12.21
CA SER A 361 -3.72 40.01 11.56
C SER A 361 -2.24 40.04 11.99
N HIS A 362 -1.77 39.09 12.81
CA HIS A 362 -0.41 39.10 13.38
C HIS A 362 -0.05 40.41 14.11
N ARG A 363 -1.03 41.06 14.74
CA ARG A 363 -0.79 42.21 15.61
C ARG A 363 -0.42 41.73 17.01
N ARG A 364 0.39 42.52 17.73
CA ARG A 364 0.79 42.23 19.13
C ARG A 364 1.43 40.83 19.26
N LEU A 365 2.36 40.55 18.34
CA LEU A 365 3.13 39.30 18.32
C LEU A 365 3.94 39.08 19.60
N GLU A 366 4.45 40.15 20.21
CA GLU A 366 5.18 40.10 21.49
C GLU A 366 4.32 39.58 22.66
N GLU A 367 3.00 39.73 22.56
CA GLU A 367 2.07 39.31 23.62
C GLU A 367 1.54 37.89 23.38
N SER A 368 1.28 37.54 22.12
CA SER A 368 0.61 36.28 21.75
C SER A 368 1.54 35.21 21.22
N HIS A 369 2.69 35.58 20.67
CA HIS A 369 3.59 34.71 19.90
C HIS A 369 2.84 33.93 18.80
N GLY A 370 1.77 34.50 18.22
CA GLY A 370 0.96 33.80 17.21
C GLY A 370 0.06 32.69 17.78
N LEU A 371 -0.04 32.55 19.11
CA LEU A 371 -0.86 31.55 19.80
C LEU A 371 -2.24 32.10 20.19
N LEU A 372 -3.30 31.35 19.85
CA LEU A 372 -4.67 31.59 20.27
C LEU A 372 -5.22 30.36 21.01
N TRP A 373 -5.68 30.56 22.23
CA TRP A 373 -6.30 29.54 23.06
C TRP A 373 -7.81 29.78 23.20
N ILE A 374 -8.60 28.91 22.59
CA ILE A 374 -10.06 28.89 22.73
C ILE A 374 -10.42 27.98 23.93
N LYS A 375 -10.83 28.58 25.04
CA LYS A 375 -11.25 27.83 26.23
C LYS A 375 -12.76 27.84 26.38
N GLY A 376 -13.26 26.83 27.05
CA GLY A 376 -14.62 26.88 27.55
C GLY A 376 -15.18 25.59 28.12
N LYS A 377 -16.38 25.71 28.70
CA LYS A 377 -17.12 24.60 29.31
C LYS A 377 -17.35 23.44 28.33
N VAL A 378 -17.62 22.26 28.87
CA VAL A 378 -18.06 21.10 28.08
C VAL A 378 -19.31 21.46 27.28
N GLY A 379 -19.37 21.09 26.00
CA GLY A 379 -20.56 21.31 25.17
C GLY A 379 -20.87 22.77 24.79
N CYS A 380 -19.95 23.73 25.00
CA CYS A 380 -20.18 25.14 24.67
C CYS A 380 -19.95 25.52 23.18
N GLY A 381 -19.52 24.58 22.34
CA GLY A 381 -19.31 24.80 20.89
C GLY A 381 -17.86 25.05 20.44
N LYS A 382 -16.83 24.72 21.25
CA LYS A 382 -15.41 24.91 20.91
C LYS A 382 -15.02 24.26 19.57
N SER A 383 -15.28 22.97 19.42
CA SER A 383 -14.94 22.20 18.20
C SER A 383 -15.64 22.74 16.96
N THR A 384 -16.90 23.17 17.11
CA THR A 384 -17.68 23.82 16.05
C THR A 384 -17.05 25.14 15.63
N ILE A 385 -16.59 25.96 16.59
CA ILE A 385 -15.89 27.21 16.32
C ILE A 385 -14.54 26.96 15.64
N VAL A 386 -13.71 26.03 16.13
CA VAL A 386 -12.41 25.71 15.52
C VAL A 386 -12.59 25.22 14.08
N LYS A 387 -13.55 24.31 13.84
CA LYS A 387 -13.90 23.86 12.49
C LYS A 387 -14.39 25.00 11.61
N HIS A 388 -15.24 25.89 12.15
CA HIS A 388 -15.72 27.06 11.44
C HIS A 388 -14.57 27.99 11.01
N ILE A 389 -13.57 28.22 11.88
CA ILE A 389 -12.39 29.03 11.53
C ILE A 389 -11.54 28.34 10.45
N PHE A 390 -11.29 27.03 10.59
CA PHE A 390 -10.49 26.25 9.67
C PHE A 390 -11.09 26.21 8.26
N LEU A 391 -12.42 26.10 8.15
CA LEU A 391 -13.13 26.04 6.86
C LEU A 391 -13.25 27.39 6.15
N ARG A 392 -12.86 28.52 6.78
CA ARG A 392 -12.87 29.82 6.10
C ARG A 392 -11.93 29.80 4.88
N PRO A 393 -12.28 30.42 3.74
CA PRO A 393 -11.39 30.47 2.58
C PRO A 393 -10.08 31.20 2.93
N SER A 394 -8.95 30.59 2.59
CA SER A 394 -7.64 31.25 2.60
C SER A 394 -6.84 30.77 1.40
N SER A 395 -6.54 31.66 0.46
CA SER A 395 -5.91 31.29 -0.83
C SER A 395 -4.38 31.25 -0.78
N LYS A 396 -3.76 31.57 0.36
CA LYS A 396 -2.30 31.74 0.47
C LYS A 396 -1.63 31.05 1.66
N ALA A 397 -2.39 30.51 2.61
CA ALA A 397 -1.83 29.91 3.84
C ALA A 397 -1.86 28.38 3.79
N CYS A 398 -0.82 27.75 4.34
CA CYS A 398 -0.81 26.33 4.67
C CYS A 398 -1.67 26.12 5.94
N ARG A 399 -2.91 25.69 5.75
CA ARG A 399 -3.83 25.36 6.85
C ARG A 399 -3.86 23.86 7.07
N ILE A 400 -3.56 23.44 8.29
CA ILE A 400 -3.56 22.05 8.72
C ILE A 400 -4.23 21.94 10.09
N ALA A 401 -4.94 20.83 10.34
CA ALA A 401 -5.71 20.69 11.56
C ALA A 401 -5.72 19.28 12.13
N PHE A 402 -5.85 19.16 13.45
CA PHE A 402 -6.10 17.90 14.13
C PHE A 402 -7.15 18.10 15.22
N PHE A 403 -8.05 17.13 15.34
CA PHE A 403 -9.12 17.16 16.32
C PHE A 403 -9.00 15.92 17.18
N PHE A 404 -8.59 16.10 18.44
CA PHE A 404 -8.54 14.99 19.39
C PHE A 404 -9.95 14.42 19.59
N ASN A 405 -9.98 13.11 19.84
CA ASN A 405 -11.21 12.39 20.06
C ASN A 405 -11.02 11.39 21.19
N ALA A 406 -11.48 11.73 22.39
CA ALA A 406 -11.44 10.87 23.56
C ALA A 406 -12.13 9.50 23.31
N ARG A 407 -13.04 9.41 22.33
CA ARG A 407 -13.75 8.18 21.93
C ARG A 407 -13.10 7.46 20.74
N GLY A 408 -12.08 8.05 20.13
CA GLY A 408 -11.41 7.56 18.93
C GLY A 408 -10.44 6.40 19.18
N GLY A 409 -9.69 6.05 18.13
CA GLY A 409 -8.57 5.11 18.23
C GLY A 409 -7.40 5.65 19.08
N PRO A 410 -6.38 4.82 19.40
CA PRO A 410 -5.22 5.26 20.19
C PRO A 410 -4.51 6.50 19.63
N GLU A 411 -4.37 6.58 18.30
CA GLU A 411 -3.72 7.71 17.63
C GLU A 411 -4.58 8.99 17.61
N GLU A 412 -5.89 8.90 17.82
CA GLU A 412 -6.75 10.09 17.99
C GLU A 412 -6.65 10.74 19.39
N LYS A 413 -5.85 10.14 20.29
CA LYS A 413 -5.72 10.55 21.71
C LYS A 413 -4.30 10.92 22.11
N ASN A 414 -3.32 10.81 21.23
CA ASN A 414 -1.92 11.01 21.58
C ASN A 414 -1.20 11.97 20.62
N ALA A 415 -0.02 12.43 21.04
CA ALA A 415 0.81 13.34 20.26
C ALA A 415 1.31 12.69 18.96
N TYR A 416 1.52 11.37 18.96
CA TYR A 416 2.00 10.64 17.78
C TYR A 416 1.02 10.78 16.59
N GLY A 417 -0.27 10.53 16.81
CA GLY A 417 -1.28 10.70 15.77
C GLY A 417 -1.49 12.16 15.37
N LEU A 418 -1.40 13.11 16.32
CA LEU A 418 -1.40 14.55 16.04
C LEU A 418 -0.31 14.91 15.00
N PHE A 419 0.95 14.57 15.26
CA PHE A 419 2.04 14.95 14.36
C PHE A 419 1.98 14.20 13.02
N LYS A 420 1.62 12.91 13.01
CA LYS A 420 1.40 12.18 11.75
C LYS A 420 0.35 12.86 10.89
N ALA A 421 -0.81 13.19 11.46
CA ALA A 421 -1.92 13.77 10.72
C ALA A 421 -1.61 15.19 10.18
N LEU A 422 -0.88 16.01 10.94
CA LEU A 422 -0.43 17.32 10.49
C LEU A 422 0.54 17.20 9.31
N LEU A 423 1.55 16.34 9.41
CA LEU A 423 2.52 16.10 8.34
C LEU A 423 1.87 15.47 7.11
N HIS A 424 0.95 14.52 7.29
CA HIS A 424 0.19 13.92 6.20
C HIS A 424 -0.59 14.99 5.40
N GLN A 425 -1.21 15.96 6.08
CA GLN A 425 -1.88 17.09 5.41
C GLN A 425 -0.91 18.03 4.70
N VAL A 426 0.28 18.27 5.26
CA VAL A 426 1.33 19.04 4.57
C VAL A 426 1.69 18.35 3.26
N VAL A 427 2.01 17.05 3.32
CA VAL A 427 2.44 16.27 2.16
C VAL A 427 1.35 16.22 1.08
N GLY A 428 0.10 15.95 1.48
CA GLY A 428 -1.01 15.75 0.55
C GLY A 428 -1.57 17.04 -0.06
N ASN A 429 -1.53 18.16 0.66
CA ASN A 429 -2.20 19.41 0.23
C ASN A 429 -1.22 20.52 -0.18
N TYR A 430 0.05 20.44 0.22
CA TYR A 430 1.03 21.51 -0.02
C TYR A 430 2.37 20.97 -0.56
N PRO A 431 2.40 20.48 -1.82
CA PRO A 431 3.58 19.83 -2.41
C PRO A 431 4.89 20.63 -2.32
N HIS A 432 4.79 21.96 -2.39
CA HIS A 432 5.93 22.88 -2.29
C HIS A 432 6.61 22.88 -0.91
N LEU A 433 5.89 22.49 0.16
CA LEU A 433 6.44 22.33 1.51
C LEU A 433 6.92 20.89 1.78
N SER A 434 6.51 19.94 0.94
CA SER A 434 6.83 18.51 1.08
C SER A 434 8.28 18.18 0.72
N THR A 435 9.01 19.07 0.05
CA THR A 435 10.37 18.81 -0.43
C THR A 435 11.34 18.41 0.70
N VAL A 436 11.23 19.05 1.87
CA VAL A 436 12.06 18.71 3.04
C VAL A 436 11.70 17.33 3.60
N LEU A 437 10.40 17.03 3.65
CA LEU A 437 9.88 15.75 4.14
C LEU A 437 10.30 14.58 3.23
N ILE A 438 10.20 14.77 1.91
CA ILE A 438 10.62 13.79 0.90
C ILE A 438 12.11 13.48 1.04
N LYS A 439 12.96 14.50 1.22
CA LYS A 439 14.41 14.31 1.44
C LYS A 439 14.68 13.44 2.67
N ARG A 440 14.00 13.70 3.79
CA ARG A 440 14.19 12.94 5.03
C ARG A 440 13.65 11.51 4.91
N TYR A 441 12.52 11.33 4.23
CA TYR A 441 11.94 10.02 3.93
C TYR A 441 12.89 9.15 3.09
N LYS A 442 13.48 9.69 2.01
CA LYS A 442 14.47 8.97 1.20
C LYS A 442 15.66 8.50 2.02
N LEU A 443 16.21 9.37 2.87
CA LEU A 443 17.33 9.03 3.74
C LEU A 443 16.98 7.87 4.67
N LYS A 444 15.81 7.93 5.29
CA LYS A 444 15.34 6.91 6.23
C LYS A 444 15.04 5.58 5.56
N LYS A 445 14.42 5.61 4.37
CA LYS A 445 14.17 4.41 3.55
C LYS A 445 15.46 3.69 3.15
N ARG A 446 16.52 4.45 2.83
CA ARG A 446 17.85 3.90 2.56
C ARG A 446 18.49 3.26 3.78
N GLN A 447 18.30 3.86 4.96
CA GLN A 447 18.86 3.35 6.23
C GLN A 447 18.12 2.12 6.76
N SER A 448 16.80 2.02 6.55
CA SER A 448 16.00 0.93 7.13
C SER A 448 16.06 -0.38 6.34
N GLY A 449 16.32 -0.33 5.03
CA GLY A 449 16.32 -1.51 4.15
C GLY A 449 14.97 -2.25 4.07
N LYS A 450 13.90 -1.69 4.65
CA LYS A 450 12.56 -2.28 4.74
C LYS A 450 11.58 -1.58 3.80
N ALA A 451 10.56 -2.31 3.38
CA ALA A 451 9.47 -1.76 2.57
C ALA A 451 8.67 -0.67 3.32
N ASP A 452 8.45 -0.86 4.63
CA ASP A 452 7.67 0.05 5.47
C ASP A 452 8.58 0.94 6.34
N VAL A 453 8.38 2.26 6.25
CA VAL A 453 9.08 3.25 7.07
C VAL A 453 8.24 3.55 8.32
N LEU A 454 8.79 3.24 9.50
CA LEU A 454 8.18 3.57 10.79
C LEU A 454 8.79 4.84 11.39
N TRP A 455 7.96 5.78 11.83
CA TRP A 455 8.38 7.03 12.44
C TRP A 455 8.30 6.97 13.96
N SER A 456 9.24 7.62 14.66
CA SER A 456 9.16 7.88 16.09
C SER A 456 8.61 9.28 16.36
N LEU A 457 8.05 9.50 17.56
CA LEU A 457 7.49 10.79 17.95
C LEU A 457 8.51 11.96 17.87
N PRO A 458 9.78 11.82 18.31
CA PRO A 458 10.78 12.88 18.16
C PRO A 458 11.03 13.25 16.69
N GLU A 459 11.13 12.26 15.80
CA GLU A 459 11.36 12.51 14.36
C GLU A 459 10.18 13.26 13.73
N LEU A 460 8.95 12.91 14.07
CA LEU A 460 7.77 13.62 13.56
C LEU A 460 7.74 15.09 14.01
N ARG A 461 8.21 15.38 15.23
CA ARG A 461 8.34 16.75 15.74
C ARG A 461 9.40 17.54 14.99
N GLU A 462 10.57 16.93 14.78
CA GLU A 462 11.64 17.52 13.96
C GLU A 462 11.15 17.82 12.55
N LEU A 463 10.48 16.87 11.90
CA LEU A 463 9.92 17.06 10.55
C LEU A 463 8.93 18.24 10.48
N LEU A 464 8.04 18.37 11.46
CA LEU A 464 7.07 19.48 11.47
C LEU A 464 7.77 20.82 11.74
N HIS A 465 8.75 20.85 12.63
CA HIS A 465 9.56 22.04 12.90
C HIS A 465 10.35 22.48 11.65
N ASP A 466 10.97 21.52 10.95
CA ASP A 466 11.65 21.76 9.68
C ASP A 466 10.70 22.35 8.62
N VAL A 467 9.48 21.81 8.49
CA VAL A 467 8.46 22.37 7.59
C VAL A 467 8.13 23.82 7.95
N ILE A 468 8.00 24.12 9.25
CA ILE A 468 7.71 25.48 9.73
C ILE A 468 8.85 26.42 9.34
N LEU A 469 10.10 26.08 9.63
CA LEU A 469 11.24 26.95 9.34
C LEU A 469 11.51 27.13 7.84
N ASN A 470 11.19 26.13 7.03
CA ASN A 470 11.40 26.16 5.58
C ASN A 470 10.17 26.66 4.79
N ALA A 471 9.14 27.18 5.47
CA ALA A 471 7.92 27.66 4.82
C ALA A 471 8.10 28.94 3.98
N GLY A 472 9.20 29.67 4.20
CA GLY A 472 9.50 30.92 3.51
C GLY A 472 8.40 31.96 3.71
N LYS A 473 7.80 32.43 2.61
CA LYS A 473 6.73 33.44 2.65
C LYS A 473 5.32 32.84 2.81
N THR A 474 5.19 31.52 2.84
CA THR A 474 3.89 30.84 2.99
C THR A 474 3.48 30.87 4.47
N PRO A 475 2.39 31.56 4.85
CA PRO A 475 1.91 31.54 6.22
C PRO A 475 1.42 30.15 6.62
N ILE A 476 1.76 29.69 7.83
CA ILE A 476 1.28 28.42 8.38
C ILE A 476 0.23 28.68 9.45
N GLU A 477 -0.90 27.97 9.36
CA GLU A 477 -1.97 27.97 10.35
C GLU A 477 -2.24 26.54 10.84
N ILE A 478 -1.99 26.31 12.12
CA ILE A 478 -2.17 25.01 12.77
C ILE A 478 -3.36 25.09 13.72
N PHE A 479 -4.32 24.19 13.54
CA PHE A 479 -5.50 24.08 14.41
C PHE A 479 -5.46 22.77 15.20
N VAL A 480 -5.53 22.85 16.52
CA VAL A 480 -5.54 21.68 17.41
C VAL A 480 -6.75 21.73 18.33
N ASP A 481 -7.80 20.99 18.00
CA ASP A 481 -9.03 20.98 18.79
C ASP A 481 -9.00 19.93 19.91
N ALA A 482 -9.62 20.26 21.05
CA ALA A 482 -9.82 19.39 22.20
C ALA A 482 -8.50 18.85 22.79
N LEU A 483 -7.52 19.73 22.99
CA LEU A 483 -6.20 19.36 23.51
C LEU A 483 -6.26 18.65 24.88
N ASP A 484 -7.31 18.90 25.68
CA ASP A 484 -7.56 18.19 26.94
C ASP A 484 -7.99 16.73 26.78
N GLU A 485 -8.33 16.29 25.57
CA GLU A 485 -8.63 14.88 25.23
C GLU A 485 -7.36 14.11 24.80
N CYS A 486 -6.19 14.77 24.79
CA CYS A 486 -4.90 14.12 24.63
C CYS A 486 -4.47 13.42 25.93
N ASN A 487 -3.65 12.37 25.82
CA ASN A 487 -2.99 11.70 26.94
C ASN A 487 -2.40 12.74 27.92
N GLU A 488 -2.80 12.67 29.19
CA GLU A 488 -2.49 13.70 30.19
C GLU A 488 -0.99 13.95 30.36
N THR A 489 -0.17 12.89 30.24
CA THR A 489 1.29 12.95 30.32
C THR A 489 1.94 13.68 29.13
N GLU A 490 1.25 13.78 27.99
CA GLU A 490 1.76 14.33 26.74
C GLU A 490 1.31 15.78 26.48
N ILE A 491 0.20 16.23 27.06
CA ILE A 491 -0.37 17.58 26.85
C ILE A 491 0.71 18.67 27.03
N ARG A 492 1.45 18.62 28.15
CA ARG A 492 2.53 19.58 28.43
C ARG A 492 3.60 19.57 27.34
N SER A 493 3.96 18.38 26.87
CA SER A 493 4.98 18.21 25.82
C SER A 493 4.53 18.84 24.49
N VAL A 494 3.26 18.67 24.12
CA VAL A 494 2.67 19.26 22.90
C VAL A 494 2.65 20.78 22.99
N VAL A 495 2.18 21.33 24.12
CA VAL A 495 2.11 22.79 24.34
C VAL A 495 3.50 23.42 24.34
N THR A 496 4.47 22.80 25.02
CA THR A 496 5.86 23.27 25.03
C THR A 496 6.46 23.26 23.63
N PHE A 497 6.23 22.20 22.84
CA PHE A 497 6.71 22.11 21.47
C PHE A 497 6.16 23.26 20.60
N PHE A 498 4.85 23.50 20.59
CA PHE A 498 4.28 24.56 19.77
C PHE A 498 4.67 25.97 20.25
N SER A 499 4.86 26.16 21.54
CA SER A 499 5.38 27.42 22.11
C SER A 499 6.82 27.68 21.64
N TRP A 500 7.64 26.62 21.60
CA TRP A 500 8.99 26.67 21.05
C TRP A 500 9.00 26.97 19.54
N CYS A 501 8.22 26.23 18.73
CA CYS A 501 8.08 26.50 17.29
C CYS A 501 7.64 27.94 16.99
N SER A 502 6.76 28.51 17.81
CA SER A 502 6.29 29.89 17.67
C SER A 502 7.40 30.91 17.92
N SER A 503 8.23 30.66 18.93
CA SER A 503 9.37 31.52 19.25
C SER A 503 10.44 31.46 18.15
N ASP A 504 10.74 30.26 17.65
CA ASP A 504 11.68 30.07 16.54
C ASP A 504 11.16 30.68 15.23
N ALA A 505 9.86 30.55 14.94
CA ALA A 505 9.26 31.15 13.75
C ALA A 505 9.39 32.68 13.76
N ILE A 506 9.21 33.33 14.91
CA ILE A 506 9.44 34.79 15.06
C ILE A 506 10.90 35.13 14.78
N ALA A 507 11.85 34.37 15.33
CA ALA A 507 13.27 34.60 15.10
C ALA A 507 13.68 34.45 13.62
N HIS A 508 13.00 33.57 12.87
CA HIS A 508 13.25 33.31 11.45
C HIS A 508 12.34 34.13 10.51
N ASN A 509 11.54 35.06 11.04
CA ASN A 509 10.59 35.87 10.30
C ASN A 509 9.57 35.04 9.47
N THR A 510 9.19 33.87 9.99
CA THR A 510 8.15 33.00 9.44
C THR A 510 6.80 33.34 10.07
N THR A 511 5.76 33.43 9.24
CA THR A 511 4.39 33.72 9.69
C THR A 511 3.71 32.43 10.19
N LEU A 512 3.71 32.19 11.51
CA LEU A 512 3.08 31.03 12.16
C LEU A 512 1.92 31.46 13.07
N ARG A 513 0.75 30.84 12.84
CA ARG A 513 -0.45 30.95 13.68
C ARG A 513 -0.84 29.59 14.20
N ILE A 514 -1.03 29.49 15.51
CA ILE A 514 -1.50 28.27 16.14
C ILE A 514 -2.75 28.59 16.94
N CYS A 515 -3.83 27.87 16.67
CA CYS A 515 -5.07 27.95 17.42
C CYS A 515 -5.34 26.59 18.03
N TRP A 516 -5.47 26.51 19.34
CA TRP A 516 -5.93 25.30 20.00
C TRP A 516 -7.12 25.54 20.90
N SER A 517 -7.91 24.50 21.13
CA SER A 517 -9.04 24.53 22.05
C SER A 517 -8.87 23.56 23.20
N SER A 518 -9.42 23.92 24.37
CA SER A 518 -9.52 22.99 25.49
C SER A 518 -10.62 23.35 26.49
N ARG A 519 -10.93 22.44 27.41
CA ARG A 519 -11.62 22.77 28.68
C ARG A 519 -10.76 23.70 29.55
N HIS A 520 -11.37 24.22 30.63
CA HIS A 520 -10.65 24.92 31.70
C HIS A 520 -9.66 23.98 32.38
N TYR A 521 -8.42 23.99 31.91
CA TYR A 521 -7.38 23.09 32.36
C TYR A 521 -6.48 23.76 33.41
N ARG A 522 -6.30 23.14 34.58
CA ARG A 522 -5.64 23.77 35.74
C ARG A 522 -4.11 23.60 35.79
N HIS A 523 -3.50 22.75 34.95
CA HIS A 523 -2.12 22.28 35.17
C HIS A 523 -1.13 22.57 34.02
N VAL A 524 -1.50 23.42 33.07
CA VAL A 524 -0.64 23.92 31.99
C VAL A 524 -0.73 25.44 31.93
N SER A 525 0.41 26.11 32.10
CA SER A 525 0.57 27.55 31.90
C SER A 525 1.33 27.80 30.61
N VAL A 526 0.85 28.76 29.82
CA VAL A 526 1.51 29.25 28.60
C VAL A 526 1.76 30.74 28.81
N GLN A 527 3.00 31.17 28.66
CA GLN A 527 3.40 32.55 28.99
C GLN A 527 2.81 33.57 28.01
N HIS A 528 2.96 33.36 26.71
CA HIS A 528 2.52 34.26 25.65
C HIS A 528 1.37 33.62 24.88
N HIS A 529 0.15 34.12 25.02
CA HIS A 529 -0.99 33.66 24.22
C HIS A 529 -2.17 34.63 24.32
N PHE A 530 -3.01 34.62 23.31
CA PHE A 530 -4.35 35.18 23.40
C PHE A 530 -5.37 34.15 23.86
N GLN A 531 -6.40 34.60 24.57
CA GLN A 531 -7.45 33.73 25.10
C GLN A 531 -8.84 34.23 24.71
N ILE A 532 -9.72 33.30 24.31
CA ILE A 532 -11.16 33.55 24.11
C ILE A 532 -11.93 32.51 24.93
N LEU A 533 -12.88 32.98 25.75
CA LEU A 533 -13.80 32.14 26.52
C LEU A 533 -15.14 32.02 25.78
N VAL A 534 -15.44 30.83 25.26
CA VAL A 534 -16.59 30.62 24.36
C VAL A 534 -17.92 30.83 25.06
N GLU A 535 -18.08 30.34 26.30
CA GLU A 535 -19.33 30.42 27.07
C GLU A 535 -19.77 31.86 27.38
N ASN A 536 -18.84 32.82 27.34
CA ASN A 536 -19.16 34.22 27.57
C ASN A 536 -19.65 34.93 26.29
N MET A 537 -19.46 34.30 25.12
CA MET A 537 -19.66 34.92 23.81
C MET A 537 -20.76 34.24 22.99
N ASN A 538 -21.18 33.03 23.37
CA ASN A 538 -22.09 32.20 22.57
C ASN A 538 -23.60 32.42 22.86
N SER A 539 -23.99 33.36 23.73
CA SER A 539 -25.40 33.57 24.10
C SER A 539 -26.27 33.95 22.90
N ALA A 540 -25.74 34.78 21.98
CA ALA A 540 -26.43 35.14 20.75
C ALA A 540 -26.60 33.93 19.81
N ASP A 541 -25.57 33.08 19.69
CA ASP A 541 -25.62 31.85 18.89
C ASP A 541 -26.66 30.87 19.44
N ILE A 542 -26.69 30.69 20.77
CA ILE A 542 -27.69 29.84 21.45
C ILE A 542 -29.10 30.39 21.22
N THR A 543 -29.27 31.72 21.34
CA THR A 543 -30.58 32.37 21.12
C THR A 543 -31.08 32.13 19.71
N LEU A 544 -30.22 32.35 18.71
CA LEU A 544 -30.55 32.13 17.30
C LEU A 544 -30.92 30.67 17.03
N TRP A 545 -30.13 29.73 17.58
CA TRP A 545 -30.39 28.29 17.43
C TRP A 545 -31.72 27.89 18.07
N VAL A 546 -31.97 28.28 19.32
CA VAL A 546 -33.19 27.98 20.07
C VAL A 546 -34.42 28.54 19.36
N GLN A 547 -34.38 29.81 18.90
CA GLN A 547 -35.48 30.43 18.18
C GLN A 547 -35.85 29.68 16.91
N ARG A 548 -34.86 29.21 16.13
CA ARG A 548 -35.11 28.44 14.90
C ARG A 548 -35.67 27.05 15.18
N HIS A 549 -35.16 26.37 16.21
CA HIS A 549 -35.57 25.01 16.54
C HIS A 549 -36.90 24.96 17.31
N LEU A 550 -37.36 26.09 17.83
CA LEU A 550 -38.72 26.30 18.36
C LEU A 550 -39.65 27.02 17.38
N ALA A 551 -39.18 27.38 16.17
CA ALA A 551 -39.97 28.12 15.19
C ALA A 551 -41.15 27.28 14.66
N GLY A 552 -42.32 27.92 14.51
CA GLY A 552 -43.57 27.28 14.08
C GLY A 552 -44.65 27.16 15.15
N GLY A 553 -44.44 27.73 16.35
CA GLY A 553 -45.45 27.81 17.41
C GLY A 553 -45.87 29.24 17.78
N ASP A 554 -46.91 29.38 18.61
CA ASP A 554 -47.47 30.66 19.11
C ASP A 554 -46.45 31.55 19.86
N HIS A 555 -46.81 32.80 20.20
CA HIS A 555 -46.00 33.74 21.01
C HIS A 555 -45.45 33.16 22.33
N LEU A 556 -46.03 32.08 22.84
CA LEU A 556 -45.54 31.36 24.02
C LEU A 556 -44.18 30.68 23.80
N TRP A 557 -43.81 30.35 22.56
CA TRP A 557 -42.52 29.73 22.23
C TRP A 557 -41.35 30.71 22.31
N GLU A 558 -41.60 32.01 22.10
CA GLU A 558 -40.62 33.07 22.36
C GLU A 558 -40.30 33.16 23.86
N HIS A 559 -41.33 33.02 24.72
CA HIS A 559 -41.16 33.01 26.18
C HIS A 559 -40.33 31.79 26.64
N PHE A 560 -40.63 30.60 26.13
CA PHE A 560 -39.82 29.40 26.41
C PHE A 560 -38.38 29.54 25.92
N GLY A 561 -38.19 30.14 24.74
CA GLY A 561 -36.86 30.40 24.19
C GLY A 561 -36.01 31.25 25.14
N ALA A 562 -36.57 32.34 25.69
CA ALA A 562 -35.86 33.21 26.62
C ALA A 562 -35.45 32.49 27.92
N GLN A 563 -36.35 31.66 28.50
CA GLN A 563 -36.04 30.87 29.69
C GLN A 563 -34.93 29.84 29.44
N ILE A 564 -34.98 29.15 28.29
CA ILE A 564 -33.97 28.16 27.89
C ILE A 564 -32.60 28.83 27.71
N VAL A 565 -32.53 29.98 27.03
CA VAL A 565 -31.28 30.72 26.84
C VAL A 565 -30.68 31.15 28.18
N ALA A 566 -31.49 31.68 29.09
CA ALA A 566 -31.03 32.11 30.40
C ALA A 566 -30.45 30.95 31.23
N LYS A 567 -31.12 29.78 31.21
CA LYS A 567 -30.69 28.60 31.97
C LYS A 567 -29.49 27.86 31.36
N ALA A 568 -29.32 27.91 30.03
CA ALA A 568 -28.24 27.23 29.35
C ALA A 568 -26.85 27.68 29.81
N ASN A 569 -26.70 28.92 30.32
CA ASN A 569 -25.46 29.45 30.91
C ASN A 569 -24.19 29.18 30.06
N GLY A 570 -24.34 29.35 28.75
CA GLY A 570 -23.29 29.16 27.74
C GLY A 570 -22.99 27.71 27.35
N ILE A 571 -23.79 26.73 27.80
CA ILE A 571 -23.65 25.30 27.46
C ILE A 571 -24.61 24.97 26.31
N PHE A 572 -24.13 25.04 25.07
CA PHE A 572 -24.94 24.80 23.87
C PHE A 572 -25.61 23.41 23.86
N LEU A 573 -24.90 22.37 24.29
CA LEU A 573 -25.44 20.99 24.40
C LEU A 573 -26.65 20.91 25.35
N TRP A 574 -26.70 21.75 26.39
CA TRP A 574 -27.85 21.83 27.30
C TRP A 574 -29.10 22.31 26.54
N SER A 575 -28.95 23.35 25.73
CA SER A 575 -30.04 23.89 24.90
C SER A 575 -30.57 22.85 23.92
N VAL A 576 -29.69 22.07 23.29
CA VAL A 576 -30.08 20.99 22.37
C VAL A 576 -30.95 19.94 23.06
N LEU A 577 -30.50 19.45 24.23
CA LEU A 577 -31.22 18.44 25.01
C LEU A 577 -32.58 18.94 25.50
N VAL A 578 -32.62 20.16 26.02
CA VAL A 578 -33.86 20.74 26.55
C VAL A 578 -34.85 21.03 25.42
N VAL A 579 -34.43 21.65 24.31
CA VAL A 579 -35.32 21.91 23.17
C VAL A 579 -35.90 20.61 22.61
N ASN A 580 -35.10 19.56 22.45
CA ASN A 580 -35.60 18.25 22.00
C ASN A 580 -36.61 17.65 22.98
N LYS A 581 -36.35 17.74 24.30
CA LYS A 581 -37.29 17.30 25.34
C LYS A 581 -38.60 18.09 25.31
N ILE A 582 -38.52 19.42 25.17
CA ILE A 582 -39.70 20.29 25.11
C ILE A 582 -40.54 20.02 23.86
N ARG A 583 -39.91 19.89 22.68
CA ARG A 583 -40.61 19.52 21.44
C ARG A 583 -41.34 18.20 21.59
N LYS A 584 -40.68 17.18 22.14
CA LYS A 584 -41.31 15.87 22.39
C LYS A 584 -42.49 15.95 23.36
N LEU A 585 -42.44 16.80 24.38
CA LEU A 585 -43.58 17.02 25.28
C LEU A 585 -44.73 17.77 24.59
N ALA A 586 -44.41 18.74 23.74
CA ALA A 586 -45.40 19.46 22.93
C ALA A 586 -46.08 18.52 21.90
N ASP A 587 -45.30 17.67 21.22
CA ASP A 587 -45.81 16.67 20.27
C ASP A 587 -46.72 15.64 20.97
N LYS A 588 -46.49 15.36 22.26
CA LYS A 588 -47.38 14.56 23.12
C LYS A 588 -48.64 15.31 23.58
N GLY A 589 -48.83 16.57 23.17
CA GLY A 589 -50.01 17.38 23.48
C GLY A 589 -50.05 17.93 24.90
N LEU A 590 -48.91 18.07 25.59
CA LEU A 590 -48.91 18.64 26.94
C LEU A 590 -49.30 20.14 26.91
N PRO A 591 -50.09 20.61 27.91
CA PRO A 591 -50.39 22.03 28.05
C PRO A 591 -49.13 22.89 28.25
N ASN A 592 -49.10 24.07 27.63
CA ASN A 592 -48.00 25.04 27.74
C ASN A 592 -47.63 25.39 29.19
N SER A 593 -48.59 25.42 30.12
CA SER A 593 -48.34 25.65 31.54
C SER A 593 -47.53 24.53 32.22
N LYS A 594 -47.72 23.27 31.79
CA LYS A 594 -46.89 22.14 32.25
C LYS A 594 -45.51 22.18 31.62
N ILE A 595 -45.41 22.54 30.34
CA ILE A 595 -44.13 22.70 29.64
C ILE A 595 -43.27 23.78 30.31
N SER A 596 -43.87 24.93 30.66
CA SER A 596 -43.18 26.00 31.41
C SER A 596 -42.60 25.47 32.73
N ARG A 597 -43.40 24.75 33.54
CA ARG A 597 -42.92 24.16 34.80
C ARG A 597 -41.76 23.19 34.59
N VAL A 598 -41.83 22.37 33.53
CA VAL A 598 -40.72 21.47 33.19
C VAL A 598 -39.44 22.27 32.90
N ILE A 599 -39.51 23.38 32.17
CA ILE A 599 -38.35 24.25 31.93
C ILE A 599 -37.84 24.86 33.26
N ASP A 600 -38.74 25.32 34.12
CA ASP A 600 -38.42 25.89 35.44
C ASP A 600 -37.77 24.88 36.40
N ASP A 601 -38.13 23.60 36.30
CA ASP A 601 -37.56 22.52 37.11
C ASP A 601 -36.25 21.96 36.52
N MET A 602 -35.88 22.29 35.27
CA MET A 602 -34.63 21.82 34.67
C MET A 602 -33.41 22.39 35.40
N PRO A 603 -32.43 21.55 35.78
CA PRO A 603 -31.18 22.00 36.38
C PRO A 603 -30.30 22.70 35.34
N SER A 604 -29.53 23.71 35.78
CA SER A 604 -28.59 24.45 34.91
C SER A 604 -27.28 23.70 34.66
N GLU A 605 -26.95 22.69 35.48
CA GLU A 605 -25.74 21.88 35.31
C GLU A 605 -25.98 20.67 34.41
N LEU A 606 -25.01 20.40 33.52
CA LEU A 606 -25.14 19.36 32.50
C LEU A 606 -25.23 17.94 33.08
N ASN A 607 -24.49 17.64 34.15
CA ASN A 607 -24.55 16.33 34.83
C ASN A 607 -25.89 16.09 35.52
N GLU A 608 -26.46 17.13 36.14
CA GLU A 608 -27.78 17.06 36.76
C GLU A 608 -28.88 16.94 35.69
N LEU A 609 -28.70 17.59 34.53
CA LEU A 609 -29.61 17.42 33.40
C LEU A 609 -29.59 15.97 32.90
N TYR A 610 -28.41 15.35 32.73
CA TYR A 610 -28.30 13.95 32.36
C TYR A 610 -28.98 13.02 33.37
N ARG A 611 -28.83 13.33 34.67
CA ARG A 611 -29.53 12.63 35.75
C ARG A 611 -31.04 12.73 35.59
N ASN A 612 -31.58 13.94 35.40
CA ASN A 612 -33.01 14.15 35.18
C ASN A 612 -33.52 13.40 33.93
N VAL A 613 -32.73 13.36 32.86
CA VAL A 613 -33.06 12.62 31.64
C VAL A 613 -33.24 11.14 31.92
N LEU A 614 -32.29 10.50 32.62
CA LEU A 614 -32.39 9.06 32.93
C LEU A 614 -33.49 8.75 33.96
N GLU A 615 -33.68 9.60 34.98
CA GLU A 615 -34.72 9.40 36.01
C GLU A 615 -36.15 9.57 35.48
N THR A 616 -36.30 10.25 34.33
CA THR A 616 -37.59 10.43 33.65
C THR A 616 -37.81 9.47 32.47
N LEU A 617 -36.92 8.49 32.29
CA LEU A 617 -37.12 7.43 31.30
C LEU A 617 -38.36 6.60 31.63
N ASP A 618 -39.00 6.11 30.58
CA ASP A 618 -40.11 5.17 30.70
C ASP A 618 -39.62 3.90 31.45
N PRO A 619 -40.28 3.49 32.54
CA PRO A 619 -39.93 2.26 33.25
C PRO A 619 -39.86 1.03 32.33
N ASP A 620 -40.68 0.98 31.28
CA ASP A 620 -40.71 -0.14 30.33
C ASP A 620 -39.47 -0.19 29.43
N LEU A 621 -38.76 0.93 29.26
CA LEU A 621 -37.55 1.02 28.43
C LEU A 621 -36.25 0.87 29.23
N THR A 622 -36.33 0.73 30.56
CA THR A 622 -35.14 0.74 31.43
C THR A 622 -34.20 -0.44 31.17
N GLU A 623 -34.74 -1.64 30.90
CA GLU A 623 -33.92 -2.82 30.57
C GLU A 623 -33.18 -2.64 29.24
N ASP A 624 -33.85 -2.09 28.24
CA ASP A 624 -33.26 -1.78 26.93
C ASP A 624 -32.18 -0.69 27.05
N ALA A 625 -32.40 0.31 27.91
CA ALA A 625 -31.44 1.37 28.18
C ALA A 625 -30.15 0.81 28.77
N ILE A 626 -30.27 -0.06 29.78
CA ILE A 626 -29.12 -0.73 30.40
C ILE A 626 -28.36 -1.56 29.36
N ALA A 627 -29.06 -2.35 28.55
CA ALA A 627 -28.43 -3.21 27.54
C ALA A 627 -27.71 -2.38 26.46
N MET A 628 -28.36 -1.34 25.95
CA MET A 628 -27.81 -0.46 24.91
C MET A 628 -26.60 0.33 25.41
N ILE A 629 -26.72 0.97 26.58
CA ILE A 629 -25.63 1.73 27.18
C ILE A 629 -24.45 0.81 27.50
N SER A 630 -24.72 -0.41 27.98
CA SER A 630 -23.67 -1.41 28.23
C SER A 630 -22.92 -1.79 26.94
N CYS A 631 -23.64 -2.05 25.85
CA CYS A 631 -23.03 -2.36 24.56
C CYS A 631 -22.17 -1.21 24.03
N VAL A 632 -22.65 0.03 24.13
CA VAL A 632 -21.94 1.21 23.61
C VAL A 632 -20.68 1.52 24.42
N LEU A 633 -20.72 1.35 25.75
CA LEU A 633 -19.62 1.75 26.63
C LEU A 633 -18.57 0.66 26.86
N PHE A 634 -18.95 -0.62 26.83
CA PHE A 634 -18.06 -1.73 27.22
C PHE A 634 -17.70 -2.68 26.07
N ALA A 635 -18.22 -2.45 24.86
CA ALA A 635 -17.70 -3.14 23.69
C ALA A 635 -16.24 -2.72 23.43
N PHE A 636 -15.39 -3.66 23.04
CA PHE A 636 -13.96 -3.39 22.82
C PHE A 636 -13.67 -2.61 21.52
N GLU A 637 -14.66 -2.48 20.65
CA GLU A 637 -14.63 -1.69 19.43
C GLU A 637 -16.07 -1.22 19.13
N PRO A 638 -16.26 -0.04 18.49
CA PRO A 638 -17.60 0.48 18.19
C PRO A 638 -18.42 -0.51 17.36
N LEU A 639 -19.52 -0.99 17.94
CA LEU A 639 -20.41 -1.95 17.30
C LEU A 639 -21.28 -1.27 16.24
N GLU A 640 -21.51 -1.96 15.13
CA GLU A 640 -22.48 -1.52 14.13
C GLU A 640 -23.91 -1.57 14.69
N VAL A 641 -24.78 -0.71 14.16
CA VAL A 641 -26.21 -0.65 14.53
C VAL A 641 -26.86 -2.03 14.51
N ASP A 642 -26.61 -2.82 13.45
CA ASP A 642 -27.15 -4.18 13.36
C ASP A 642 -26.57 -5.09 14.44
N SER A 643 -25.27 -5.01 14.72
CA SER A 643 -24.60 -5.80 15.77
C SER A 643 -25.14 -5.47 17.16
N ILE A 644 -25.33 -4.18 17.50
CA ILE A 644 -25.92 -3.75 18.78
C ILE A 644 -27.34 -4.29 18.91
N ARG A 645 -28.18 -4.11 17.88
CA ARG A 645 -29.56 -4.61 17.89
C ARG A 645 -29.61 -6.12 18.15
N PHE A 646 -28.75 -6.88 17.48
CA PHE A 646 -28.71 -8.33 17.65
C PHE A 646 -28.18 -8.74 19.03
N ILE A 647 -27.12 -8.12 19.53
CA ILE A 647 -26.60 -8.41 20.88
C ILE A 647 -27.66 -8.11 21.94
N MET A 648 -28.34 -6.96 21.88
CA MET A 648 -29.40 -6.58 22.81
C MET A 648 -30.54 -7.61 22.85
N GLU A 649 -30.99 -8.10 21.69
CA GLU A 649 -32.03 -9.14 21.61
C GLU A 649 -31.62 -10.43 22.34
N PHE A 650 -30.34 -10.78 22.29
CA PHE A 650 -29.79 -11.92 23.03
C PHE A 650 -29.49 -11.64 24.51
N MET A 651 -29.43 -10.37 24.93
CA MET A 651 -29.37 -9.97 26.34
C MET A 651 -30.73 -10.08 27.02
N GLY A 652 -31.82 -9.92 26.28
CA GLY A 652 -33.19 -9.94 26.79
C GLY A 652 -33.63 -11.24 27.47
N LYS A 653 -34.77 -11.19 28.17
CA LYS A 653 -35.32 -12.30 28.98
C LYS A 653 -35.67 -13.56 28.17
N LYS A 654 -36.02 -13.40 26.88
CA LYS A 654 -36.44 -14.49 25.98
C LYS A 654 -35.58 -14.46 24.70
N PRO A 655 -34.29 -14.84 24.78
CA PRO A 655 -33.39 -14.72 23.65
C PRO A 655 -33.85 -15.63 22.49
N PRO A 656 -33.63 -15.22 21.22
CA PRO A 656 -33.97 -16.04 20.07
C PRO A 656 -33.25 -17.38 20.08
N LYS A 657 -33.94 -18.46 19.69
CA LYS A 657 -33.32 -19.79 19.53
C LYS A 657 -32.55 -19.95 18.21
N MET A 658 -32.77 -19.02 17.27
CA MET A 658 -32.30 -19.08 15.89
C MET A 658 -31.93 -17.68 15.39
N LEU A 659 -30.80 -17.56 14.69
CA LEU A 659 -30.32 -16.30 14.12
C LEU A 659 -31.22 -15.79 12.99
N LYS A 660 -31.78 -16.68 12.16
CA LYS A 660 -32.69 -16.27 11.07
C LYS A 660 -33.94 -15.54 11.56
N HIS A 661 -34.33 -15.75 12.82
CA HIS A 661 -35.47 -15.04 13.39
C HIS A 661 -35.15 -13.56 13.67
N LEU A 662 -33.87 -13.18 13.75
CA LEU A 662 -33.45 -11.79 13.93
C LEU A 662 -33.91 -10.88 12.78
N GLU A 663 -34.07 -11.40 11.56
CA GLU A 663 -34.58 -10.63 10.42
C GLU A 663 -36.06 -10.28 10.56
N GLY A 664 -36.85 -11.09 11.29
CA GLY A 664 -38.28 -10.87 11.51
C GLY A 664 -38.62 -10.03 12.75
N PHE A 665 -37.73 -9.96 13.74
CA PHE A 665 -37.87 -9.13 14.95
C PHE A 665 -37.21 -7.75 14.83
N ALA A 666 -36.40 -7.55 13.78
CA ALA A 666 -35.62 -6.36 13.57
C ALA A 666 -36.49 -5.12 13.23
N MET A 667 -36.48 -4.14 14.13
CA MET A 667 -36.94 -2.78 13.81
C MET A 667 -36.20 -2.26 12.57
N GLU A 668 -36.94 -1.62 11.66
CA GLU A 668 -36.40 -1.00 10.45
C GLU A 668 -35.23 -0.05 10.78
N LYS A 669 -34.14 -0.08 9.99
CA LYS A 669 -32.93 0.72 10.27
C LYS A 669 -33.23 2.22 10.45
N SER A 670 -34.20 2.74 9.69
CA SER A 670 -34.68 4.13 9.76
C SER A 670 -35.34 4.46 11.11
N LYS A 671 -36.00 3.49 11.74
CA LYS A 671 -36.67 3.64 13.04
C LYS A 671 -35.75 3.36 14.22
N PHE A 672 -34.67 2.61 14.03
CA PHE A 672 -33.73 2.28 15.10
C PHE A 672 -33.02 3.51 15.67
N ALA A 673 -32.71 4.52 14.85
CA ALA A 673 -32.13 5.78 15.36
C ALA A 673 -33.09 6.54 16.30
N LEU A 674 -34.39 6.53 16.00
CA LEU A 674 -35.42 7.08 16.89
C LEU A 674 -35.51 6.26 18.18
N TYR A 675 -35.44 4.94 18.08
CA TYR A 675 -35.45 4.06 19.25
C TYR A 675 -34.21 4.24 20.15
N VAL A 676 -33.01 4.39 19.58
CA VAL A 676 -31.78 4.74 20.33
C VAL A 676 -31.98 6.04 21.11
N THR A 677 -32.57 7.05 20.45
CA THR A 677 -32.86 8.35 21.08
C THR A 677 -33.88 8.18 22.20
N GLU A 678 -34.93 7.39 22.00
CA GLU A 678 -35.99 7.15 22.99
C GLU A 678 -35.46 6.43 24.23
N VAL A 679 -34.74 5.31 24.03
CA VAL A 679 -34.23 4.42 25.08
C VAL A 679 -33.13 5.10 25.92
N SER A 680 -32.31 5.95 25.31
CA SER A 680 -31.25 6.67 26.02
C SER A 680 -31.68 8.04 26.55
N GLY A 681 -32.91 8.47 26.28
CA GLY A 681 -33.37 9.83 26.59
C GLY A 681 -32.63 10.91 25.80
N GLY A 682 -32.05 10.55 24.64
CA GLY A 682 -31.25 11.43 23.80
C GLY A 682 -29.79 11.56 24.21
N LEU A 683 -29.28 10.68 25.10
CA LEU A 683 -27.86 10.65 25.49
C LEU A 683 -26.98 9.84 24.54
N LEU A 684 -27.59 9.01 23.68
CA LEU A 684 -26.93 8.28 22.60
C LEU A 684 -27.48 8.74 21.24
N GLU A 685 -26.64 8.65 20.21
CA GLU A 685 -26.97 8.97 18.82
C GLU A 685 -26.45 7.90 17.86
N VAL A 686 -27.05 7.84 16.66
CA VAL A 686 -26.57 7.01 15.56
C VAL A 686 -25.79 7.88 14.58
N ILE A 687 -24.52 7.58 14.37
CA ILE A 687 -23.69 8.24 13.36
C ILE A 687 -23.40 7.30 12.20
N THR A 688 -23.27 7.84 10.99
CA THR A 688 -22.86 7.08 9.80
C THR A 688 -21.48 7.57 9.35
N THR A 689 -20.49 6.71 9.43
CA THR A 689 -19.12 6.97 9.00
C THR A 689 -18.89 6.40 7.61
N GLU A 690 -18.32 7.20 6.71
CA GLU A 690 -17.76 6.70 5.45
C GLU A 690 -16.34 6.22 5.75
N SER A 691 -16.08 4.91 5.67
CA SER A 691 -14.71 4.40 5.80
C SER A 691 -13.88 4.83 4.61
N GLY A 692 -12.62 5.22 4.87
CA GLY A 692 -11.66 5.69 3.89
C GLY A 692 -11.40 4.72 2.73
N ARG A 693 -10.68 5.22 1.71
CA ARG A 693 -10.40 4.55 0.44
C ARG A 693 -10.00 3.07 0.62
N PRO A 694 -10.54 2.15 -0.20
CA PRO A 694 -10.11 0.75 -0.19
C PRO A 694 -8.61 0.65 -0.49
N SER A 695 -7.89 -0.10 0.34
CA SER A 695 -6.43 -0.33 0.23
C SER A 695 -6.03 -1.22 -0.95
N THR A 696 -6.99 -1.76 -1.71
CA THR A 696 -6.72 -2.62 -2.86
C THR A 696 -7.64 -2.29 -4.05
N LEU A 697 -7.08 -2.46 -5.25
CA LEU A 697 -7.77 -2.26 -6.54
C LEU A 697 -9.02 -3.16 -6.67
N GLU A 698 -9.00 -4.36 -6.08
CA GLU A 698 -10.17 -5.27 -6.05
C GLU A 698 -11.36 -4.70 -5.25
N ALA A 699 -11.11 -3.98 -4.16
CA ALA A 699 -12.16 -3.35 -3.37
C ALA A 699 -12.68 -2.07 -4.04
N ALA A 700 -11.83 -1.34 -4.77
CA ALA A 700 -12.22 -0.18 -5.57
C ALA A 700 -13.16 -0.55 -6.75
N LEU A 701 -12.93 -1.70 -7.38
CA LEU A 701 -13.75 -2.21 -8.50
C LEU A 701 -15.13 -2.75 -8.06
N SER A 702 -15.37 -2.88 -6.74
CA SER A 702 -16.61 -3.46 -6.21
C SER A 702 -17.77 -2.46 -5.96
N GLN A 703 -17.57 -1.15 -6.18
CA GLN A 703 -18.60 -0.09 -5.99
C GLN A 703 -19.46 -0.20 -4.71
N LYS A 704 -18.92 -0.71 -3.60
CA LYS A 704 -19.54 -0.58 -2.28
C LYS A 704 -18.58 0.14 -1.32
N SER A 705 -18.65 1.48 -1.31
CA SER A 705 -18.25 2.22 -0.10
C SER A 705 -19.17 1.75 1.03
N LEU A 706 -18.68 0.89 1.93
CA LEU A 706 -19.45 0.38 3.07
C LEU A 706 -19.64 1.53 4.07
N ARG A 707 -20.70 2.32 3.90
CA ARG A 707 -21.20 3.23 4.93
C ARG A 707 -21.51 2.42 6.18
N ARG A 708 -20.80 2.69 7.27
CA ARG A 708 -20.96 2.01 8.54
C ARG A 708 -21.73 2.92 9.50
N SER A 709 -22.84 2.43 10.05
CA SER A 709 -23.59 3.15 11.08
C SER A 709 -23.28 2.55 12.44
N ILE A 710 -22.87 3.38 13.40
CA ILE A 710 -22.56 2.99 14.79
C ILE A 710 -23.37 3.82 15.77
N VAL A 711 -23.58 3.30 16.98
CA VAL A 711 -24.19 4.04 18.09
C VAL A 711 -23.09 4.57 19.00
N GLN A 712 -23.16 5.83 19.39
CA GLN A 712 -22.22 6.45 20.31
C GLN A 712 -22.93 7.40 21.29
N PRO A 713 -22.31 7.78 22.42
CA PRO A 713 -22.81 8.87 23.25
C PRO A 713 -22.84 10.17 22.46
N ILE A 714 -23.79 11.08 22.70
CA ILE A 714 -23.84 12.40 22.01
C ILE A 714 -22.59 13.26 22.25
N HIS A 715 -21.92 13.04 23.38
CA HIS A 715 -20.74 13.78 23.80
C HIS A 715 -19.95 12.98 24.85
N GLU A 716 -18.65 13.27 24.99
CA GLU A 716 -17.80 12.59 25.98
C GLU A 716 -18.31 12.77 27.42
N SER A 717 -18.87 13.94 27.75
CA SER A 717 -19.49 14.15 29.08
C SER A 717 -20.69 13.25 29.33
N ALA A 718 -21.49 12.94 28.30
CA ALA A 718 -22.56 11.96 28.43
C ALA A 718 -21.96 10.57 28.66
N SER A 719 -20.89 10.20 27.93
CA SER A 719 -20.15 8.95 28.15
C SER A 719 -19.63 8.83 29.58
N ASN A 720 -18.93 9.85 30.08
CA ASN A 720 -18.37 9.87 31.43
C ASN A 720 -19.46 9.82 32.50
N PHE A 721 -20.58 10.53 32.30
CA PHE A 721 -21.73 10.43 33.18
C PHE A 721 -22.33 9.03 33.18
N LEU A 722 -22.56 8.42 32.01
CA LEU A 722 -23.14 7.09 31.89
C LEU A 722 -22.26 6.01 32.53
N LEU A 723 -20.93 6.12 32.36
CA LEU A 723 -19.93 5.24 32.97
C LEU A 723 -19.92 5.35 34.50
N ASN A 724 -19.90 6.57 35.04
CA ASN A 724 -19.64 6.80 36.46
C ASN A 724 -20.90 6.87 37.34
N GLN A 725 -22.05 7.25 36.77
CA GLN A 725 -23.29 7.49 37.54
C GLN A 725 -24.54 6.92 36.85
N GLY A 726 -24.63 7.01 35.51
CA GLY A 726 -25.87 6.71 34.79
C GLY A 726 -26.30 5.25 34.90
N LEU A 727 -25.40 4.30 34.65
CA LEU A 727 -25.71 2.87 34.76
C LEU A 727 -26.07 2.44 36.19
N LEU A 728 -25.35 2.93 37.20
CA LEU A 728 -25.66 2.67 38.62
C LEU A 728 -27.10 3.09 38.95
N ARG A 729 -27.53 4.24 38.45
CA ARG A 729 -28.88 4.78 38.67
C ARG A 729 -29.96 3.97 37.97
N LEU A 730 -29.76 3.61 36.70
CA LEU A 730 -30.71 2.77 35.97
C LEU A 730 -30.88 1.40 36.64
N LEU A 731 -29.80 0.86 37.17
CA LEU A 731 -29.78 -0.41 37.90
C LEU A 731 -30.37 -0.31 39.31
N LYS A 732 -30.54 0.90 39.87
CA LYS A 732 -30.98 1.14 41.26
C LYS A 732 -30.15 0.37 42.30
N VAL A 733 -28.83 0.29 42.07
CA VAL A 733 -27.86 -0.41 42.93
C VAL A 733 -26.92 0.57 43.62
N ASN A 734 -26.33 0.17 44.76
CA ASN A 734 -25.37 0.98 45.51
C ASN A 734 -24.03 1.14 44.75
N GLU A 735 -23.22 2.13 45.13
CA GLU A 735 -21.94 2.49 44.49
C GLU A 735 -20.90 1.34 44.47
N ASP A 736 -21.03 0.34 45.35
CA ASP A 736 -20.15 -0.84 45.41
C ASP A 736 -20.44 -1.89 44.31
N TRP A 737 -21.48 -1.71 43.49
CA TRP A 737 -21.80 -2.62 42.40
C TRP A 737 -20.86 -2.42 41.21
N ASN A 738 -20.09 -3.44 40.84
CA ASN A 738 -19.15 -3.36 39.72
C ASN A 738 -19.89 -3.38 38.36
N VAL A 739 -20.31 -2.20 37.91
CA VAL A 739 -21.03 -1.99 36.65
C VAL A 739 -20.24 -2.53 35.46
N ARG A 740 -18.92 -2.30 35.42
CA ARG A 740 -18.05 -2.73 34.34
C ARG A 740 -18.07 -4.25 34.19
N GLN A 741 -17.81 -4.98 35.26
CA GLN A 741 -17.82 -6.44 35.24
C GLN A 741 -19.17 -6.99 34.78
N ASN A 742 -20.26 -6.44 35.33
CA ASN A 742 -21.61 -6.86 34.96
C ASN A 742 -21.93 -6.62 33.49
N ALA A 743 -21.55 -5.45 32.94
CA ALA A 743 -21.75 -5.15 31.54
C ALA A 743 -20.98 -6.12 30.64
N HIS A 744 -19.69 -6.38 30.93
CA HIS A 744 -18.90 -7.36 30.19
C HIS A 744 -19.51 -8.77 30.24
N LEU A 745 -20.01 -9.21 31.40
CA LEU A 745 -20.67 -10.51 31.52
C LEU A 745 -21.99 -10.61 30.76
N GLN A 746 -22.81 -9.54 30.73
CA GLN A 746 -24.03 -9.54 29.94
C GLN A 746 -23.72 -9.64 28.44
N ILE A 747 -22.71 -8.91 27.96
CA ILE A 747 -22.26 -9.00 26.57
C ILE A 747 -21.72 -10.41 26.27
N TYR A 748 -20.90 -10.98 27.16
CA TYR A 748 -20.41 -12.36 27.05
C TYR A 748 -21.57 -13.36 26.93
N GLN A 749 -22.58 -13.26 27.82
CA GLN A 749 -23.74 -14.15 27.81
C GLN A 749 -24.51 -14.06 26.49
N ALA A 750 -24.70 -12.85 25.95
CA ALA A 750 -25.35 -12.65 24.65
C ALA A 750 -24.54 -13.29 23.52
N CYS A 751 -23.22 -13.03 23.47
CA CYS A 751 -22.29 -13.66 22.52
C CYS A 751 -22.30 -15.20 22.61
N ALA A 752 -22.30 -15.76 23.82
CA ALA A 752 -22.37 -17.20 24.06
C ALA A 752 -23.69 -17.82 23.58
N ARG A 753 -24.81 -17.11 23.78
CA ARG A 753 -26.14 -17.52 23.28
C ARG A 753 -26.19 -17.49 21.75
N ILE A 754 -25.58 -16.47 21.11
CA ILE A 754 -25.44 -16.38 19.64
C ILE A 754 -24.72 -17.63 19.11
N LEU A 755 -23.57 -18.01 19.68
CA LEU A 755 -22.84 -19.21 19.29
C LEU A 755 -23.59 -20.52 19.59
N SER A 756 -24.51 -20.48 20.56
CA SER A 756 -25.34 -21.62 20.95
C SER A 756 -26.62 -21.78 20.13
N THR A 757 -26.88 -20.91 19.16
CA THR A 757 -28.04 -21.01 18.26
C THR A 757 -28.01 -22.29 17.42
N ARG A 758 -29.19 -22.75 16.97
CA ARG A 758 -29.28 -24.00 16.19
C ARG A 758 -28.45 -23.93 14.90
N GLU A 759 -28.46 -22.79 14.22
CA GLU A 759 -27.69 -22.55 13.00
C GLU A 759 -26.19 -22.69 13.25
N MET A 760 -25.66 -22.02 14.28
CA MET A 760 -24.23 -22.06 14.61
C MET A 760 -23.78 -23.46 15.04
N ARG A 761 -24.61 -24.18 15.81
CA ARG A 761 -24.33 -25.60 16.14
C ARG A 761 -24.36 -26.51 14.90
N CYS A 762 -25.22 -26.22 13.93
CA CYS A 762 -25.36 -27.03 12.71
C CYS A 762 -24.25 -26.81 11.69
N VAL A 763 -23.55 -25.66 11.68
CA VAL A 763 -22.42 -25.34 10.78
C VAL A 763 -21.30 -26.40 10.84
N LEU A 764 -21.34 -27.32 11.83
CA LEU A 764 -20.25 -28.22 12.23
C LEU A 764 -20.62 -29.70 12.25
N LEU A 765 -21.90 -30.05 12.19
CA LEU A 765 -22.30 -31.44 12.41
C LEU A 765 -22.01 -32.29 11.17
N ARG A 766 -21.21 -33.35 11.36
CA ARG A 766 -20.97 -34.43 10.39
C ARG A 766 -22.32 -34.84 9.75
N PRO A 767 -22.43 -34.97 8.41
CA PRO A 767 -23.69 -35.27 7.71
C PRO A 767 -24.35 -36.62 8.05
N LYS A 768 -23.80 -37.44 8.95
CA LYS A 768 -24.18 -38.86 9.03
C LYS A 768 -25.17 -39.26 10.12
N ARG A 769 -25.53 -38.43 11.12
CA ARG A 769 -26.35 -38.93 12.25
C ARG A 769 -27.50 -38.08 12.81
N PHE A 770 -27.85 -36.92 12.27
CA PHE A 770 -29.06 -36.20 12.72
C PHE A 770 -29.90 -35.66 11.54
N PHE A 771 -31.06 -36.30 11.37
CA PHE A 771 -32.34 -35.91 10.73
C PHE A 771 -32.36 -35.10 9.41
N SER A 772 -33.35 -35.46 8.59
CA SER A 772 -33.75 -35.02 7.24
C SER A 772 -34.05 -33.52 7.01
N HIS A 773 -33.59 -32.60 7.87
CA HIS A 773 -33.86 -31.16 7.80
C HIS A 773 -32.61 -30.25 7.82
N THR A 774 -31.43 -30.84 7.59
CA THR A 774 -30.09 -30.25 7.84
C THR A 774 -29.55 -29.24 6.81
N PRO A 775 -29.82 -29.30 5.49
CA PRO A 775 -29.18 -28.39 4.51
C PRO A 775 -29.53 -26.91 4.69
N LYS A 776 -30.82 -26.60 4.92
CA LYS A 776 -31.29 -25.21 5.06
C LYS A 776 -30.76 -24.52 6.32
N LEU A 777 -30.56 -25.27 7.41
CA LEU A 777 -29.99 -24.75 8.66
C LEU A 777 -28.50 -24.44 8.52
N VAL A 778 -27.76 -25.29 7.81
CA VAL A 778 -26.34 -25.07 7.51
C VAL A 778 -26.15 -23.87 6.58
N GLU A 779 -26.96 -23.77 5.52
CA GLU A 779 -26.93 -22.63 4.59
C GLU A 779 -27.26 -21.31 5.30
N SER A 780 -28.29 -21.33 6.15
CA SER A 780 -28.65 -20.17 6.99
C SER A 780 -27.53 -19.78 7.94
N GLY A 781 -26.85 -20.73 8.59
CA GLY A 781 -25.68 -20.45 9.44
C GLY A 781 -24.49 -19.89 8.67
N ARG A 782 -24.25 -20.38 7.44
CA ARG A 782 -23.16 -19.89 6.57
C ARG A 782 -23.31 -18.43 6.17
N GLN A 783 -24.54 -17.93 6.00
CA GLN A 783 -24.79 -16.52 5.64
C GLN A 783 -24.30 -15.53 6.71
N TRP A 784 -24.16 -15.98 7.96
CA TRP A 784 -23.65 -15.15 9.06
C TRP A 784 -22.12 -15.13 9.16
N LEU A 785 -21.42 -16.03 8.45
CA LEU A 785 -19.95 -16.07 8.45
C LEU A 785 -19.39 -14.81 7.79
N GLY A 786 -18.44 -14.16 8.46
CA GLY A 786 -17.83 -12.91 8.00
C GLY A 786 -18.66 -11.65 8.23
N THR A 787 -19.86 -11.76 8.82
CA THR A 787 -20.63 -10.57 9.24
C THR A 787 -19.93 -9.80 10.37
N PRO A 788 -20.12 -8.48 10.49
CA PRO A 788 -19.55 -7.68 11.58
C PRO A 788 -19.91 -8.21 12.97
N LEU A 789 -21.16 -8.66 13.16
CA LEU A 789 -21.60 -9.31 14.40
C LEU A 789 -20.75 -10.53 14.72
N LEU A 790 -20.67 -11.51 13.81
CA LEU A 790 -19.97 -12.76 14.11
C LEU A 790 -18.48 -12.54 14.25
N ASN A 791 -17.87 -11.66 13.45
CA ASN A 791 -16.46 -11.28 13.61
C ASN A 791 -16.19 -10.70 15.00
N TYR A 792 -17.05 -9.80 15.49
CA TYR A 792 -16.93 -9.27 16.85
C TYR A 792 -17.06 -10.36 17.92
N VAL A 793 -18.12 -11.18 17.84
CA VAL A 793 -18.37 -12.30 18.77
C VAL A 793 -17.14 -13.21 18.82
N MET A 794 -16.64 -13.62 17.66
CA MET A 794 -15.49 -14.53 17.56
C MET A 794 -14.21 -13.91 18.11
N LYS A 795 -13.98 -12.60 17.93
CA LYS A 795 -12.74 -11.92 18.33
C LYS A 795 -12.74 -11.44 19.78
N ARG A 796 -13.91 -11.26 20.41
CA ARG A 796 -14.04 -10.52 21.68
C ARG A 796 -14.75 -11.28 22.80
N ILE A 797 -15.39 -12.42 22.52
CA ILE A 797 -16.21 -13.14 23.51
C ILE A 797 -15.42 -13.46 24.79
N PHE A 798 -14.20 -13.99 24.69
CA PHE A 798 -13.43 -14.38 25.87
C PHE A 798 -12.79 -13.19 26.58
N LYS A 799 -12.45 -12.13 25.86
CA LYS A 799 -12.01 -10.87 26.47
C LYS A 799 -13.11 -10.26 27.35
N HIS A 800 -14.38 -10.39 26.96
CA HIS A 800 -15.51 -10.00 27.82
C HIS A 800 -15.64 -10.90 29.05
N LEU A 801 -15.37 -12.21 28.93
CA LEU A 801 -15.38 -13.11 30.08
C LEU A 801 -14.27 -12.73 31.08
N GLU A 802 -13.06 -12.46 30.60
CA GLU A 802 -11.91 -12.06 31.41
C GLU A 802 -12.17 -10.77 32.19
N GLU A 803 -12.56 -9.68 31.52
CA GLU A 803 -12.91 -8.41 32.17
C GLU A 803 -14.09 -8.56 33.16
N GLY A 804 -15.01 -9.49 32.87
CA GLY A 804 -16.12 -9.82 33.74
C GLY A 804 -15.71 -10.55 35.03
N CYS A 805 -14.60 -11.29 35.01
CA CYS A 805 -14.15 -12.15 36.11
C CYS A 805 -12.97 -11.59 36.92
N ALA A 806 -12.37 -10.47 36.50
CA ALA A 806 -11.10 -9.92 37.00
C ALA A 806 -10.98 -9.63 38.53
N SER A 807 -12.03 -9.81 39.36
CA SER A 807 -11.96 -9.63 40.83
C SER A 807 -12.49 -10.81 41.65
N ILE A 808 -12.75 -11.96 41.05
CA ILE A 808 -13.30 -13.12 41.78
C ILE A 808 -12.13 -13.96 42.33
N SER A 809 -11.84 -13.82 43.62
CA SER A 809 -10.80 -14.57 44.33
C SER A 809 -11.20 -16.00 44.74
N SER A 810 -12.39 -16.48 44.35
CA SER A 810 -12.91 -17.80 44.75
C SER A 810 -13.25 -18.66 43.53
N GLY A 811 -12.76 -19.91 43.51
CA GLY A 811 -12.88 -20.89 42.42
C GLY A 811 -14.29 -21.39 42.05
N PHE A 812 -15.29 -20.49 42.04
CA PHE A 812 -16.59 -20.69 41.43
C PHE A 812 -16.92 -19.46 40.58
N TYR A 813 -17.25 -19.65 39.30
CA TYR A 813 -17.82 -18.63 38.41
C TYR A 813 -19.21 -18.21 38.89
N ALA A 814 -19.27 -17.49 40.01
CA ALA A 814 -20.51 -17.03 40.62
C ALA A 814 -20.57 -15.50 40.59
N VAL A 815 -20.55 -14.90 39.39
CA VAL A 815 -20.97 -13.50 39.27
C VAL A 815 -22.47 -13.48 39.01
N ARG A 816 -23.21 -12.90 39.95
CA ARG A 816 -24.63 -12.60 39.73
C ARG A 816 -24.70 -11.45 38.74
N ASN A 817 -25.25 -11.70 37.54
CA ASN A 817 -25.78 -10.63 36.72
C ASN A 817 -27.02 -10.01 37.41
N THR A 818 -27.58 -8.96 36.83
CA THR A 818 -28.82 -8.30 37.30
C THR A 818 -30.02 -9.23 37.42
N SER A 819 -29.98 -10.40 36.78
CA SER A 819 -31.00 -11.46 36.82
C SER A 819 -30.66 -12.62 37.76
N GLY A 820 -29.56 -12.55 38.51
CA GLY A 820 -29.15 -13.58 39.48
C GLY A 820 -28.63 -14.89 38.87
N VAL A 821 -28.31 -14.92 37.57
CA VAL A 821 -27.91 -16.14 36.85
C VAL A 821 -26.42 -16.41 37.04
N LEU A 822 -26.08 -17.54 37.69
CA LEU A 822 -24.73 -18.08 37.73
C LEU A 822 -24.31 -18.56 36.32
N ILE A 823 -23.13 -18.13 35.88
CA ILE A 823 -22.50 -18.72 34.68
C ILE A 823 -21.84 -20.02 35.12
N ALA A 824 -22.56 -21.14 34.93
CA ALA A 824 -22.01 -22.45 35.24
C ALA A 824 -20.78 -22.77 34.39
N ARG A 825 -19.79 -23.45 34.98
CA ARG A 825 -18.61 -24.02 34.33
C ARG A 825 -18.93 -24.70 32.98
N SER A 826 -19.96 -25.54 32.98
CA SER A 826 -20.42 -26.27 31.78
C SER A 826 -20.82 -25.32 30.64
N SER A 827 -21.37 -24.14 30.95
CA SER A 827 -21.76 -23.14 29.96
C SER A 827 -20.56 -22.49 29.28
N VAL A 828 -19.44 -22.28 29.99
CA VAL A 828 -18.20 -21.73 29.41
C VAL A 828 -17.56 -22.75 28.48
N ILE A 829 -17.48 -24.01 28.92
CA ILE A 829 -16.95 -25.12 28.11
C ILE A 829 -17.79 -25.32 26.83
N ASP A 830 -19.12 -25.29 26.94
CA ASP A 830 -20.00 -25.39 25.78
C ASP A 830 -19.82 -24.20 24.82
N THR A 831 -19.59 -23.00 25.35
CA THR A 831 -19.31 -21.80 24.56
C THR A 831 -17.99 -21.93 23.80
N MET A 832 -16.93 -22.40 24.46
CA MET A 832 -15.64 -22.69 23.84
C MET A 832 -15.76 -23.74 22.74
N ARG A 833 -16.49 -24.83 22.99
CA ARG A 833 -16.71 -25.87 21.98
C ARG A 833 -17.40 -25.29 20.75
N ASN A 834 -18.45 -24.51 20.91
CA ASN A 834 -19.16 -23.87 19.80
C ASN A 834 -18.26 -22.86 19.06
N TRP A 835 -17.49 -22.04 19.80
CA TRP A 835 -16.56 -21.06 19.25
C TRP A 835 -15.48 -21.72 18.40
N MET A 836 -14.76 -22.73 18.93
CA MET A 836 -13.68 -23.43 18.21
C MET A 836 -14.18 -23.97 16.88
N SER A 837 -15.38 -24.53 16.95
CA SER A 837 -16.01 -25.17 15.83
C SER A 837 -16.34 -24.11 14.76
N VAL A 838 -17.05 -23.03 15.09
CA VAL A 838 -17.35 -21.93 14.13
C VAL A 838 -16.08 -21.31 13.56
N ASN A 839 -15.02 -21.14 14.37
CA ASN A 839 -13.76 -20.56 13.92
C ASN A 839 -13.05 -21.42 12.85
N ALA A 840 -13.04 -22.74 13.02
CA ALA A 840 -12.47 -23.66 12.04
C ALA A 840 -13.14 -23.52 10.66
N VAL A 841 -14.46 -23.32 10.62
CA VAL A 841 -15.20 -23.11 9.37
C VAL A 841 -14.86 -21.75 8.75
N MET A 842 -14.72 -20.69 9.55
CA MET A 842 -14.27 -19.39 9.04
C MET A 842 -12.87 -19.47 8.44
N PHE A 843 -11.93 -20.17 9.10
CA PHE A 843 -10.57 -20.36 8.61
C PHE A 843 -10.54 -21.11 7.27
N MET A 844 -11.28 -22.22 7.15
CA MET A 844 -11.41 -22.97 5.90
C MET A 844 -12.02 -22.14 4.76
N SER A 845 -13.01 -21.29 5.06
CA SER A 845 -13.66 -20.44 4.05
C SER A 845 -12.74 -19.37 3.45
N ARG A 846 -11.77 -18.86 4.22
CA ARG A 846 -10.82 -17.82 3.78
C ARG A 846 -9.76 -18.34 2.81
N ARG A 847 -9.48 -19.64 2.78
CA ARG A 847 -8.42 -20.24 1.95
C ARG A 847 -8.86 -20.68 0.54
N ARG A 848 -10.10 -20.40 0.11
CA ARG A 848 -10.63 -20.79 -1.22
C ARG A 848 -10.28 -22.24 -1.62
N LEU A 849 -10.51 -23.20 -0.73
CA LEU A 849 -10.35 -24.62 -1.09
C LEU A 849 -11.58 -25.04 -1.91
N ASP A 850 -11.42 -25.15 -3.23
CA ASP A 850 -12.46 -25.50 -4.21
C ASP A 850 -13.08 -26.90 -4.01
N ARG A 851 -12.67 -27.64 -2.98
CA ARG A 851 -13.20 -28.96 -2.63
C ARG A 851 -13.59 -29.07 -1.15
N LEU A 852 -14.45 -28.16 -0.71
CA LEU A 852 -15.08 -28.18 0.61
C LEU A 852 -15.79 -29.52 0.91
N ALA A 853 -16.33 -30.20 -0.10
CA ALA A 853 -17.03 -31.49 0.06
C ALA A 853 -16.09 -32.70 0.21
N GLU A 854 -14.92 -32.73 -0.46
CA GLU A 854 -13.94 -33.80 -0.29
C GLU A 854 -13.16 -33.64 1.03
N ALA A 855 -12.83 -32.40 1.43
CA ALA A 855 -12.18 -32.11 2.70
C ALA A 855 -13.04 -32.52 3.92
N LEU A 856 -14.37 -32.38 3.83
CA LEU A 856 -15.33 -32.82 4.87
C LEU A 856 -15.57 -34.35 4.89
N SER A 857 -15.07 -35.08 3.89
CA SER A 857 -15.20 -36.55 3.79
C SER A 857 -13.99 -37.31 4.34
N MET A 858 -12.85 -36.62 4.51
CA MET A 858 -11.69 -37.13 5.22
C MET A 858 -11.93 -37.01 6.73
N GLU A 859 -11.59 -38.05 7.49
CA GLU A 859 -11.54 -37.98 8.95
C GLU A 859 -10.44 -37.01 9.37
N TRP A 860 -10.78 -35.72 9.47
CA TRP A 860 -9.94 -34.75 10.14
C TRP A 860 -10.23 -34.85 11.65
N GLU A 861 -9.37 -35.56 12.36
CA GLU A 861 -9.06 -35.14 13.73
C GLU A 861 -8.32 -33.81 13.60
N MET A 862 -8.88 -32.75 14.20
CA MET A 862 -8.25 -31.44 14.20
C MET A 862 -6.88 -31.56 14.88
N ASN A 863 -5.79 -31.44 14.12
CA ASN A 863 -4.44 -31.59 14.67
C ASN A 863 -4.16 -30.45 15.65
N GLU A 864 -3.45 -30.75 16.73
CA GLU A 864 -3.15 -29.84 17.86
C GLU A 864 -2.49 -28.52 17.44
N LEU A 865 -1.88 -28.48 16.26
CA LEU A 865 -1.31 -27.28 15.65
C LEU A 865 -2.34 -26.26 15.15
N ASP A 866 -3.54 -26.70 14.74
CA ASP A 866 -4.62 -25.79 14.31
C ASP A 866 -5.28 -25.08 15.51
N PHE A 867 -5.12 -25.63 16.72
CA PHE A 867 -5.52 -25.02 17.99
C PHE A 867 -4.64 -23.82 18.37
N CYS A 868 -3.40 -23.76 17.86
CA CYS A 868 -2.43 -22.71 18.21
C CYS A 868 -2.53 -21.47 17.31
N ALA A 869 -3.15 -21.59 16.13
CA ALA A 869 -3.36 -20.46 15.20
C ALA A 869 -4.47 -19.48 15.65
N LEU A 870 -4.85 -19.51 16.93
CA LEU A 870 -5.97 -18.77 17.50
C LEU A 870 -5.46 -17.44 18.12
N ASP A 871 -5.73 -16.33 17.44
CA ASP A 871 -5.31 -14.96 17.82
C ASP A 871 -5.83 -14.44 19.20
N ASP A 872 -6.66 -15.19 19.94
CA ASP A 872 -7.29 -14.72 21.19
C ASP A 872 -7.01 -15.67 22.37
N HIS A 873 -6.03 -15.30 23.22
CA HIS A 873 -5.54 -16.10 24.35
C HIS A 873 -6.32 -15.87 25.64
N SER A 874 -7.25 -14.90 25.66
CA SER A 874 -8.03 -14.52 26.84
C SER A 874 -8.88 -15.68 27.38
N GLY A 875 -9.42 -16.51 26.50
CA GLY A 875 -10.21 -17.69 26.89
C GLY A 875 -9.38 -18.78 27.57
N LEU A 876 -8.14 -18.97 27.11
CA LEU A 876 -7.19 -19.91 27.70
C LEU A 876 -6.65 -19.41 29.05
N CYS A 877 -6.39 -18.10 29.17
CA CYS A 877 -5.96 -17.48 30.43
C CYS A 877 -7.04 -17.59 31.52
N ALA A 878 -8.31 -17.37 31.17
CA ALA A 878 -9.44 -17.51 32.10
C ALA A 878 -9.58 -18.93 32.67
N LEU A 879 -9.35 -19.97 31.86
CA LEU A 879 -9.34 -21.37 32.31
C LEU A 879 -8.22 -21.66 33.33
N LEU A 880 -7.02 -21.10 33.12
CA LEU A 880 -5.82 -21.39 33.91
C LEU A 880 -5.75 -20.64 35.24
N GLN A 881 -6.37 -19.46 35.34
CA GLN A 881 -6.38 -18.65 36.55
C GLN A 881 -7.33 -19.22 37.63
N HIS A 882 -8.35 -19.99 37.25
CA HIS A 882 -9.46 -20.31 38.17
C HIS A 882 -9.64 -21.81 38.52
N GLY A 883 -8.58 -22.63 38.35
CA GLY A 883 -8.41 -23.86 39.14
C GLY A 883 -9.21 -25.08 38.69
N GLU A 884 -9.37 -25.29 37.39
CA GLU A 884 -9.97 -26.51 36.87
C GLU A 884 -8.90 -27.47 36.33
N HIS A 885 -9.08 -28.77 36.59
CA HIS A 885 -8.39 -29.86 35.91
C HIS A 885 -9.14 -30.16 34.61
N PRO A 886 -8.66 -29.71 33.42
CA PRO A 886 -9.01 -30.36 32.17
C PRO A 886 -8.67 -31.85 32.24
N ASN A 887 -9.37 -32.70 31.49
CA ASN A 887 -8.90 -34.08 31.32
C ASN A 887 -7.50 -34.04 30.66
N ASP A 888 -6.61 -35.01 30.91
CA ASP A 888 -5.20 -34.99 30.45
C ASP A 888 -5.02 -34.51 29.00
N ASN A 889 -5.91 -34.94 28.11
CA ASN A 889 -5.89 -34.62 26.68
C ASN A 889 -6.29 -33.17 26.31
N GLU A 890 -7.00 -32.47 27.19
CA GLU A 890 -7.31 -31.03 27.08
C GLU A 890 -6.23 -30.18 27.77
N LEU A 891 -5.61 -30.72 28.83
CA LEU A 891 -4.50 -30.11 29.57
C LEU A 891 -3.29 -29.88 28.64
N ASP A 892 -2.97 -30.90 27.84
CA ASP A 892 -1.89 -30.90 26.87
C ASP A 892 -2.08 -29.83 25.77
N LYS A 893 -3.32 -29.58 25.32
CA LYS A 893 -3.62 -28.55 24.31
C LYS A 893 -3.43 -27.14 24.84
N VAL A 894 -3.72 -26.94 26.13
CA VAL A 894 -3.58 -25.63 26.78
C VAL A 894 -2.11 -25.24 26.86
N ILE A 895 -1.21 -26.13 27.26
CA ILE A 895 0.23 -25.79 27.35
C ILE A 895 0.86 -25.52 25.97
N ILE A 896 0.43 -26.25 24.93
CA ILE A 896 0.87 -25.99 23.55
C ILE A 896 0.44 -24.59 23.10
N ALA A 897 -0.80 -24.18 23.38
CA ALA A 897 -1.29 -22.84 23.04
C ALA A 897 -0.60 -21.74 23.87
N LEU A 898 -0.44 -21.92 25.18
CA LEU A 898 0.31 -20.97 26.01
C LEU A 898 1.74 -20.78 25.49
N ALA A 899 2.39 -21.89 25.10
CA ALA A 899 3.72 -21.89 24.55
C ALA A 899 3.78 -21.11 23.23
N HIS A 900 2.80 -21.29 22.35
CA HIS A 900 2.70 -20.55 21.09
C HIS A 900 2.54 -19.04 21.25
N HIS A 901 2.02 -18.58 22.39
CA HIS A 901 1.72 -17.17 22.65
C HIS A 901 2.64 -16.50 23.69
N GLY A 902 3.62 -17.23 24.20
CA GLY A 902 4.65 -16.67 25.07
C GLY A 902 4.18 -16.36 26.49
N LEU A 903 3.17 -17.09 26.98
CA LEU A 903 2.53 -16.84 28.27
C LEU A 903 3.27 -17.54 29.42
N ASP A 904 4.51 -17.08 29.67
CA ASP A 904 5.48 -17.72 30.57
C ASP A 904 4.96 -17.91 32.00
N GLU A 905 4.29 -16.90 32.57
CA GLU A 905 3.79 -16.95 33.95
C GLU A 905 2.72 -18.05 34.12
N GLN A 906 1.83 -18.17 33.15
CA GLN A 906 0.78 -19.18 33.11
C GLN A 906 1.36 -20.58 32.93
N ILE A 907 2.41 -20.71 32.12
CA ILE A 907 3.16 -21.98 31.93
C ILE A 907 3.84 -22.38 33.25
N VAL A 908 4.51 -21.46 33.95
CA VAL A 908 5.10 -21.72 35.26
C VAL A 908 4.04 -22.19 36.26
N GLY A 909 2.91 -21.47 36.34
CA GLY A 909 1.80 -21.82 37.22
C GLY A 909 1.21 -23.20 36.92
N TYR A 910 1.12 -23.56 35.63
CA TYR A 910 0.71 -24.89 35.19
C TYR A 910 1.69 -25.99 35.63
N ILE A 911 2.98 -25.81 35.32
CA ILE A 911 4.04 -26.80 35.65
C ILE A 911 4.09 -27.05 37.15
N LYS A 912 3.96 -25.98 37.95
CA LYS A 912 3.94 -26.08 39.42
C LYS A 912 2.77 -26.94 39.92
N ARG A 913 1.55 -26.69 39.41
CA ARG A 913 0.35 -27.47 39.79
C ARG A 913 0.43 -28.94 39.38
N GLN A 914 0.99 -29.22 38.21
CA GLN A 914 1.22 -30.59 37.74
C GLN A 914 2.21 -31.35 38.64
N ARG A 915 3.29 -30.70 39.07
CA ARG A 915 4.23 -31.28 40.05
C ARG A 915 3.60 -31.52 41.41
N GLU A 916 2.67 -30.66 41.84
CA GLU A 916 1.93 -30.81 43.10
C GLU A 916 0.88 -31.94 43.04
N ALA A 917 0.37 -32.28 41.85
CA ALA A 917 -0.64 -33.33 41.65
C ALA A 917 -0.10 -34.77 41.64
N ASN A 918 1.22 -34.99 41.77
CA ASN A 918 1.87 -36.31 41.78
C ASN A 918 1.60 -37.19 40.54
N GLU A 919 1.18 -36.60 39.43
CA GLU A 919 1.03 -37.27 38.14
C GLU A 919 2.38 -37.35 37.41
N THR A 920 2.44 -38.17 36.36
CA THR A 920 3.61 -38.37 35.47
C THR A 920 4.33 -37.06 35.11
N PRO A 921 5.64 -37.08 34.76
CA PRO A 921 6.38 -35.84 34.46
C PRO A 921 5.59 -34.98 33.46
N PRO A 922 5.52 -33.64 33.66
CA PRO A 922 4.49 -32.74 33.10
C PRO A 922 4.39 -32.69 31.57
N PHE A 923 5.27 -33.41 30.86
CA PHE A 923 5.43 -33.40 29.41
C PHE A 923 5.50 -34.82 28.80
N SER A 924 5.20 -35.88 29.55
CA SER A 924 5.50 -37.27 29.14
C SER A 924 4.74 -37.76 27.90
N ARG A 925 3.57 -37.19 27.60
CA ARG A 925 2.69 -37.68 26.52
C ARG A 925 2.95 -37.03 25.16
N PHE A 926 3.39 -35.77 25.13
CA PHE A 926 3.59 -34.97 23.90
C PHE A 926 4.94 -34.24 23.86
N SER A 927 5.94 -34.82 24.53
CA SER A 927 7.25 -34.19 24.74
C SER A 927 7.83 -33.57 23.47
N GLY A 928 8.09 -32.25 23.50
CA GLY A 928 8.63 -31.48 22.39
C GLY A 928 7.60 -30.72 21.54
N ILE A 929 6.28 -30.97 21.65
CA ILE A 929 5.28 -30.23 20.86
C ILE A 929 5.03 -28.81 21.41
N ALA A 930 5.05 -28.63 22.73
CA ALA A 930 4.98 -27.29 23.33
C ALA A 930 6.22 -26.47 22.95
N LEU A 931 7.41 -27.09 22.97
CA LEU A 931 8.66 -26.48 22.52
C LEU A 931 8.60 -26.09 21.04
N GLU A 932 8.04 -26.96 20.19
CA GLU A 932 7.79 -26.66 18.77
C GLU A 932 6.88 -25.43 18.59
N SER A 933 5.85 -25.33 19.41
CA SER A 933 4.86 -24.25 19.33
C SER A 933 5.42 -22.91 19.79
N ALA A 934 6.24 -22.91 20.86
CA ALA A 934 6.97 -21.73 21.30
C ALA A 934 7.96 -21.20 20.25
N ILE A 935 8.65 -22.12 19.55
CA ILE A 935 9.52 -21.76 18.42
C ILE A 935 8.67 -21.13 17.31
N LYS A 936 7.55 -21.76 16.92
CA LYS A 936 6.64 -21.21 15.91
C LYS A 936 6.08 -19.84 16.28
N GLY A 937 5.89 -19.55 17.57
CA GLY A 937 5.46 -18.26 18.11
C GLY A 937 6.57 -17.21 18.28
N HIS A 938 7.84 -17.55 17.98
CA HIS A 938 9.00 -16.67 18.17
C HIS A 938 9.25 -16.26 19.64
N HIS A 939 8.92 -17.13 20.61
CA HIS A 939 9.02 -16.81 22.05
C HIS A 939 10.26 -17.43 22.71
N TYR A 940 11.39 -16.72 22.68
CA TYR A 940 12.67 -17.19 23.24
C TYR A 940 12.62 -17.51 24.74
N SER A 941 11.96 -16.66 25.55
CA SER A 941 11.84 -16.87 27.00
C SER A 941 11.07 -18.15 27.33
N THR A 942 10.02 -18.44 26.57
CA THR A 942 9.19 -19.64 26.69
C THR A 942 9.94 -20.90 26.28
N VAL A 943 10.71 -20.85 25.20
CA VAL A 943 11.59 -21.95 24.78
C VAL A 943 12.55 -22.31 25.92
N LYS A 944 13.20 -21.31 26.53
CA LYS A 944 14.10 -21.51 27.66
C LYS A 944 13.38 -22.11 28.86
N LEU A 945 12.22 -21.57 29.22
CA LEU A 945 11.40 -22.03 30.33
C LEU A 945 10.99 -23.50 30.17
N LEU A 946 10.53 -23.90 28.99
CA LEU A 946 10.10 -25.27 28.72
C LEU A 946 11.28 -26.24 28.82
N MET A 947 12.43 -25.90 28.24
CA MET A 947 13.64 -26.73 28.30
C MET A 947 14.17 -26.87 29.74
N GLU A 948 14.19 -25.78 30.52
CA GLU A 948 14.58 -25.80 31.94
C GLU A 948 13.65 -26.68 32.80
N ASN A 949 12.42 -26.93 32.34
CA ASN A 949 11.44 -27.75 33.03
C ASN A 949 11.31 -29.18 32.49
N GLY A 950 12.24 -29.61 31.62
CA GLY A 950 12.37 -31.01 31.19
C GLY A 950 11.67 -31.37 29.88
N GLU A 951 11.26 -30.39 29.08
CA GLU A 951 10.82 -30.66 27.71
C GLU A 951 11.96 -31.19 26.83
N ILE A 952 11.68 -32.24 26.05
CA ILE A 952 12.71 -32.90 25.23
C ILE A 952 12.87 -32.13 23.92
N GLN A 953 14.09 -31.63 23.71
CA GLN A 953 14.52 -31.11 22.43
C GLN A 953 14.60 -32.24 21.39
N ARG A 954 14.00 -32.00 20.22
CA ARG A 954 14.00 -32.88 19.05
C ARG A 954 14.77 -32.22 17.89
N PRO A 955 15.34 -32.99 16.96
CA PRO A 955 16.08 -32.43 15.82
C PRO A 955 15.26 -31.45 14.96
N ILE A 956 13.93 -31.61 14.91
CA ILE A 956 13.03 -30.73 14.17
C ILE A 956 13.00 -29.28 14.70
N HIS A 957 13.22 -29.09 16.01
CA HIS A 957 13.20 -27.75 16.63
C HIS A 957 14.28 -26.83 16.08
N LEU A 958 15.49 -27.38 15.86
CA LEU A 958 16.60 -26.63 15.27
C LEU A 958 16.29 -26.24 13.82
N ILE A 959 15.73 -27.15 13.02
CA ILE A 959 15.33 -26.87 11.63
C ILE A 959 14.25 -25.77 11.55
N LEU A 960 13.25 -25.81 12.44
CA LEU A 960 12.19 -24.80 12.49
C LEU A 960 12.73 -23.41 12.87
N ALA A 961 13.59 -23.34 13.90
CA ALA A 961 14.21 -22.08 14.31
C ALA A 961 15.09 -21.48 13.20
N ILE A 962 15.79 -22.33 12.43
CA ILE A 962 16.57 -21.91 11.26
C ILE A 962 15.69 -21.35 10.15
N GLN A 963 14.60 -22.04 9.81
CA GLN A 963 13.62 -21.58 8.80
C GLN A 963 13.01 -20.23 9.12
N GLN A 964 12.76 -19.99 10.41
CA GLN A 964 12.18 -18.75 10.92
C GLN A 964 13.23 -17.67 11.22
N GLY A 965 14.53 -17.98 11.04
CA GLY A 965 15.61 -17.01 11.19
C GLY A 965 15.86 -16.56 12.64
N GLN A 966 15.55 -17.40 13.62
CA GLN A 966 15.59 -17.09 15.05
C GLN A 966 16.97 -17.43 15.66
N VAL A 967 17.94 -16.52 15.52
CA VAL A 967 19.34 -16.74 15.91
C VAL A 967 19.50 -17.12 17.39
N ASP A 968 18.79 -16.43 18.29
CA ASP A 968 18.90 -16.67 19.74
C ASP A 968 18.39 -18.06 20.13
N ILE A 969 17.27 -18.49 19.52
CA ILE A 969 16.70 -19.82 19.72
C ILE A 969 17.63 -20.89 19.12
N VAL A 970 18.18 -20.66 17.92
CA VAL A 970 19.19 -21.55 17.33
C VAL A 970 20.39 -21.71 18.25
N HIS A 971 20.96 -20.61 18.74
CA HIS A 971 22.09 -20.66 19.67
C HIS A 971 21.75 -21.43 20.95
N HIS A 972 20.57 -21.20 21.52
CA HIS A 972 20.14 -21.87 22.74
C HIS A 972 19.92 -23.37 22.55
N LEU A 973 19.29 -23.77 21.44
CA LEU A 973 19.09 -25.18 21.08
C LEU A 973 20.43 -25.90 20.85
N LEU A 974 21.41 -25.26 20.20
CA LEU A 974 22.76 -25.82 20.01
C LEU A 974 23.52 -25.93 21.34
N LYS A 975 23.43 -24.90 22.18
CA LYS A 975 24.05 -24.89 23.52
C LYS A 975 23.53 -26.02 24.43
N ASN A 976 22.27 -26.40 24.28
CA ASN A 976 21.62 -27.43 25.11
C ASN A 976 21.61 -28.82 24.44
N GLY A 977 22.60 -29.13 23.58
CA GLY A 977 22.79 -30.48 23.04
C GLY A 977 22.16 -30.74 21.68
N GLY A 978 21.62 -29.72 21.02
CA GLY A 978 21.22 -29.79 19.62
C GLY A 978 22.40 -30.05 18.71
N SER A 979 22.29 -31.05 17.83
CA SER A 979 23.34 -31.35 16.86
C SER A 979 23.25 -30.46 15.63
N ALA A 980 24.34 -29.75 15.30
CA ALA A 980 24.47 -28.99 14.06
C ALA A 980 24.47 -29.87 12.79
N ASN A 981 24.64 -31.19 12.95
CA ASN A 981 24.82 -32.15 11.85
C ASN A 981 23.66 -33.15 11.72
N GLN A 982 22.71 -33.18 12.64
CA GLN A 982 21.61 -34.14 12.62
C GLN A 982 20.50 -33.68 11.66
N SER A 983 20.11 -34.55 10.74
CA SER A 983 19.03 -34.28 9.79
C SER A 983 17.65 -34.46 10.44
N ALA A 984 16.71 -33.56 10.14
CA ALA A 984 15.29 -33.70 10.48
C ALA A 984 14.41 -33.34 9.27
N MET A 985 13.31 -34.07 9.04
CA MET A 985 12.44 -33.89 7.86
C MET A 985 13.19 -33.91 6.52
N GLY A 986 14.29 -34.66 6.43
CA GLY A 986 15.15 -34.67 5.25
C GLY A 986 15.83 -33.32 4.97
N LYS A 987 16.18 -32.57 6.02
CA LYS A 987 16.91 -31.30 5.99
C LYS A 987 18.08 -31.34 6.98
N ILE A 988 19.25 -30.85 6.56
CA ILE A 988 20.43 -30.66 7.42
C ILE A 988 20.48 -29.19 7.85
N PRO A 989 20.77 -28.87 9.13
CA PRO A 989 20.80 -27.49 9.64
C PRO A 989 21.61 -26.52 8.79
N LEU A 990 22.84 -26.88 8.41
CA LEU A 990 23.72 -26.05 7.59
C LEU A 990 23.12 -25.75 6.20
N ILE A 991 22.60 -26.77 5.52
CA ILE A 991 21.98 -26.60 4.19
C ILE A 991 20.72 -25.74 4.28
N GLU A 992 19.91 -25.92 5.32
CA GLU A 992 18.72 -25.11 5.52
C GLU A 992 19.08 -23.65 5.80
N ALA A 993 20.09 -23.38 6.63
CA ALA A 993 20.56 -22.03 6.92
C ALA A 993 21.07 -21.30 5.65
N ILE A 994 21.73 -22.04 4.75
CA ILE A 994 22.18 -21.54 3.44
C ILE A 994 20.98 -21.26 2.53
N SER A 995 19.99 -22.16 2.47
CA SER A 995 18.77 -22.00 1.68
C SER A 995 17.92 -20.80 2.13
N VAL A 996 17.81 -20.56 3.44
CA VAL A 996 17.15 -19.38 4.03
C VAL A 996 18.01 -18.12 3.86
N GLY A 997 19.33 -18.30 3.80
CA GLY A 997 20.27 -17.23 3.51
C GLY A 997 20.64 -16.38 4.72
N ARG A 998 20.89 -17.04 5.87
CA ARG A 998 21.16 -16.39 7.16
C ARG A 998 22.59 -16.68 7.61
N ILE A 999 23.52 -15.76 7.28
CA ILE A 999 24.95 -15.89 7.59
C ILE A 999 25.22 -15.99 9.09
N ASP A 1000 24.49 -15.22 9.89
CA ASP A 1000 24.50 -15.28 11.35
C ASP A 1000 24.26 -16.70 11.88
N ILE A 1001 23.27 -17.40 11.31
CA ILE A 1001 22.96 -18.79 11.64
C ILE A 1001 24.03 -19.74 11.12
N VAL A 1002 24.55 -19.52 9.91
CA VAL A 1002 25.65 -20.32 9.33
C VAL A 1002 26.89 -20.26 10.23
N ASN A 1003 27.31 -19.06 10.65
CA ASN A 1003 28.42 -18.88 11.58
C ASN A 1003 28.14 -19.55 12.92
N LYS A 1004 26.92 -19.43 13.44
CA LYS A 1004 26.54 -20.11 14.68
C LYS A 1004 26.61 -21.62 14.56
N LEU A 1005 26.26 -22.20 13.41
CA LEU A 1005 26.39 -23.64 13.19
C LEU A 1005 27.87 -24.06 13.15
N PHE A 1006 28.76 -23.24 12.59
CA PHE A 1006 30.21 -23.51 12.62
C PHE A 1006 30.82 -23.44 14.01
N ASP A 1007 30.41 -22.47 14.84
CA ASP A 1007 30.79 -22.40 16.26
C ASP A 1007 30.49 -23.71 17.02
N TYR A 1008 29.49 -24.47 16.55
CA TYR A 1008 29.04 -25.74 17.14
C TYR A 1008 29.39 -26.98 16.29
N GLY A 1009 30.41 -26.86 15.42
CA GLY A 1009 31.01 -28.02 14.72
C GLY A 1009 30.20 -28.53 13.53
N ALA A 1010 29.49 -27.65 12.82
CA ALA A 1010 28.84 -28.04 11.56
C ALA A 1010 29.86 -28.54 10.52
N GLU A 1011 29.59 -29.70 9.93
CA GLU A 1011 30.45 -30.32 8.92
C GLU A 1011 30.33 -29.60 7.58
N ILE A 1012 31.33 -28.78 7.26
CA ILE A 1012 31.33 -27.91 6.07
C ILE A 1012 31.39 -28.68 4.74
N ASN A 1013 32.10 -29.81 4.71
CA ASN A 1013 32.36 -30.62 3.51
C ASN A 1013 31.56 -31.92 3.47
N ARG A 1014 30.39 -31.97 4.14
CA ARG A 1014 29.51 -33.14 4.12
C ARG A 1014 28.68 -33.17 2.84
N GLU A 1015 28.71 -34.28 2.11
CA GLU A 1015 27.83 -34.49 0.96
C GLU A 1015 26.39 -34.79 1.43
N TYR A 1016 25.41 -34.12 0.82
CA TYR A 1016 24.00 -34.34 1.09
C TYR A 1016 23.18 -34.44 -0.20
N LYS A 1017 22.55 -35.59 -0.44
CA LYS A 1017 21.77 -35.88 -1.66
C LYS A 1017 22.55 -35.55 -2.96
N GLY A 1018 23.86 -35.80 -2.96
CA GLY A 1018 24.73 -35.52 -4.10
C GLY A 1018 25.16 -34.06 -4.26
N ASN A 1019 24.94 -33.23 -3.24
CA ASN A 1019 25.27 -31.80 -3.26
C ASN A 1019 26.07 -31.38 -2.01
N TYR A 1020 26.91 -30.35 -2.13
CA TYR A 1020 27.65 -29.75 -1.03
C TYR A 1020 27.07 -28.39 -0.64
N ALA A 1021 27.33 -27.97 0.60
CA ALA A 1021 26.92 -26.66 1.13
C ALA A 1021 27.32 -25.49 0.20
N ILE A 1022 28.54 -25.54 -0.32
CA ILE A 1022 29.06 -24.51 -1.25
C ILE A 1022 28.30 -24.47 -2.57
N CYS A 1023 27.91 -25.62 -3.12
CA CYS A 1023 27.12 -25.69 -4.35
C CYS A 1023 25.69 -25.15 -4.13
N GLU A 1024 25.07 -25.39 -2.98
CA GLU A 1024 23.77 -24.77 -2.64
C GLU A 1024 23.90 -23.24 -2.54
N ALA A 1025 24.95 -22.73 -1.88
CA ALA A 1025 25.19 -21.29 -1.79
C ALA A 1025 25.38 -20.63 -3.17
N VAL A 1026 26.12 -21.30 -4.07
CA VAL A 1026 26.28 -20.87 -5.47
C VAL A 1026 24.95 -20.87 -6.22
N ASN A 1027 24.13 -21.92 -6.09
CA ASN A 1027 22.80 -21.98 -6.72
C ASN A 1027 21.87 -20.85 -6.31
N ARG A 1028 21.98 -20.41 -5.07
CA ARG A 1028 21.19 -19.31 -4.52
C ARG A 1028 21.75 -17.93 -4.87
N GLY A 1029 22.90 -17.85 -5.53
CA GLY A 1029 23.57 -16.58 -5.85
C GLY A 1029 24.08 -15.84 -4.62
N ARG A 1030 24.37 -16.55 -3.52
CA ARG A 1030 24.73 -15.96 -2.21
C ARG A 1030 26.24 -15.87 -2.04
N GLY A 1031 26.87 -14.91 -2.72
CA GLY A 1031 28.33 -14.71 -2.67
C GLY A 1031 28.88 -14.44 -1.27
N ASP A 1032 28.08 -13.82 -0.41
CA ASP A 1032 28.33 -13.57 1.01
C ASP A 1032 28.50 -14.88 1.83
N ILE A 1033 27.62 -15.85 1.59
CA ILE A 1033 27.70 -17.18 2.17
C ILE A 1033 28.81 -18.00 1.53
N VAL A 1034 29.01 -17.91 0.20
CA VAL A 1034 30.13 -18.59 -0.48
C VAL A 1034 31.47 -18.14 0.11
N GLN A 1035 31.67 -16.83 0.32
CA GLN A 1035 32.87 -16.31 1.00
C GLN A 1035 33.02 -16.92 2.39
N THR A 1036 31.94 -16.88 3.19
CA THR A 1036 31.94 -17.43 4.56
C THR A 1036 32.30 -18.92 4.57
N LEU A 1037 31.78 -19.71 3.64
CA LEU A 1037 32.10 -21.13 3.52
C LEU A 1037 33.59 -21.35 3.19
N LEU A 1038 34.13 -20.59 2.23
CA LEU A 1038 35.55 -20.69 1.86
C LEU A 1038 36.47 -20.26 3.00
N ASP A 1039 36.13 -19.19 3.73
CA ASP A 1039 36.87 -18.72 4.91
C ASP A 1039 36.93 -19.77 6.03
N HIS A 1040 35.87 -20.59 6.15
CA HIS A 1040 35.80 -21.71 7.11
C HIS A 1040 36.33 -23.04 6.54
N GLY A 1041 37.01 -23.03 5.39
CA GLY A 1041 37.71 -24.19 4.82
C GLY A 1041 36.85 -25.10 3.94
N ALA A 1042 35.76 -24.60 3.35
CA ALA A 1042 35.09 -25.31 2.26
C ALA A 1042 36.04 -25.39 1.06
N ALA A 1043 36.21 -26.57 0.44
CA ALA A 1043 37.06 -26.59 -0.76
C ALA A 1043 36.31 -26.02 -1.96
N ALA A 1044 36.99 -25.13 -2.67
CA ALA A 1044 36.50 -24.51 -3.90
C ALA A 1044 36.36 -25.51 -5.07
N THR A 1045 36.92 -26.71 -4.93
CA THR A 1045 37.08 -27.72 -6.00
C THR A 1045 36.34 -29.05 -5.75
N TYR A 1046 35.52 -29.18 -4.70
CA TYR A 1046 34.82 -30.46 -4.46
C TYR A 1046 33.84 -30.79 -5.58
N ALA A 1047 34.08 -31.92 -6.25
CA ALA A 1047 33.12 -32.59 -7.12
C ALA A 1047 32.19 -33.43 -6.23
N GLY A 1048 30.97 -32.93 -6.01
CA GLY A 1048 29.88 -33.80 -5.56
C GLY A 1048 29.54 -34.75 -6.69
N SER A 1049 28.77 -35.79 -6.38
CA SER A 1049 28.38 -36.80 -7.36
C SER A 1049 27.73 -36.29 -8.65
N ASN A 1050 27.44 -34.97 -8.83
CA ASN A 1050 27.12 -34.41 -10.16
C ASN A 1050 27.43 -32.90 -10.44
N LYS A 1051 28.12 -32.12 -9.59
CA LYS A 1051 28.21 -30.64 -9.77
C LYS A 1051 29.50 -30.00 -9.22
N ILE A 1052 30.20 -29.24 -10.07
CA ILE A 1052 31.38 -28.44 -9.71
C ILE A 1052 30.94 -26.98 -9.45
N PRO A 1053 31.27 -26.36 -8.29
CA PRO A 1053 30.83 -25.00 -7.94
C PRO A 1053 31.13 -23.95 -9.01
N ILE A 1054 32.33 -23.99 -9.62
CA ILE A 1054 32.74 -23.02 -10.65
C ILE A 1054 31.95 -23.20 -11.95
N ASN A 1055 31.70 -24.44 -12.41
CA ASN A 1055 30.86 -24.69 -13.58
C ASN A 1055 29.43 -24.18 -13.37
N GLN A 1056 28.92 -24.30 -12.14
CA GLN A 1056 27.60 -23.82 -11.77
C GLN A 1056 27.51 -22.29 -11.72
N ALA A 1057 28.50 -21.63 -11.11
CA ALA A 1057 28.59 -20.17 -11.11
C ALA A 1057 28.70 -19.60 -12.53
N VAL A 1058 29.46 -20.26 -13.41
CA VAL A 1058 29.58 -19.89 -14.82
C VAL A 1058 28.27 -20.09 -15.59
N SER A 1059 27.60 -21.24 -15.41
CA SER A 1059 26.32 -21.54 -16.08
C SER A 1059 25.21 -20.55 -15.72
N LEU A 1060 25.13 -20.18 -14.44
CA LEU A 1060 24.18 -19.20 -13.93
C LEU A 1060 24.63 -17.75 -14.22
N GLY A 1061 25.91 -17.59 -14.56
CA GLY A 1061 26.57 -16.34 -14.87
C GLY A 1061 26.72 -15.40 -13.67
N PHE A 1062 27.05 -15.97 -12.52
CA PHE A 1062 27.40 -15.25 -11.30
C PHE A 1062 28.90 -14.91 -11.29
N GLU A 1063 29.27 -13.84 -12.00
CA GLU A 1063 30.67 -13.41 -12.18
C GLU A 1063 31.43 -13.20 -10.87
N ALA A 1064 30.85 -12.47 -9.91
CA ALA A 1064 31.48 -12.23 -8.61
C ALA A 1064 31.72 -13.53 -7.81
N ILE A 1065 30.82 -14.51 -7.93
CA ILE A 1065 30.97 -15.82 -7.27
C ILE A 1065 32.02 -16.65 -7.98
N ALA A 1066 32.06 -16.61 -9.32
CA ALA A 1066 33.10 -17.28 -10.11
C ALA A 1066 34.49 -16.73 -9.76
N GLU A 1067 34.66 -15.40 -9.72
CA GLU A 1067 35.91 -14.75 -9.31
C GLU A 1067 36.34 -15.18 -7.91
N LEU A 1068 35.40 -15.22 -6.97
CA LEU A 1068 35.62 -15.59 -5.59
C LEU A 1068 36.04 -17.07 -5.44
N LEU A 1069 35.42 -17.98 -6.19
CA LEU A 1069 35.83 -19.39 -6.25
C LEU A 1069 37.23 -19.55 -6.86
N LEU A 1070 37.54 -18.82 -7.94
CA LEU A 1070 38.85 -18.85 -8.60
C LEU A 1070 39.97 -18.34 -7.68
N LYS A 1071 39.70 -17.26 -6.93
CA LYS A 1071 40.63 -16.73 -5.92
C LYS A 1071 40.97 -17.74 -4.84
N HIS A 1072 40.04 -18.64 -4.50
CA HIS A 1072 40.24 -19.72 -3.54
C HIS A 1072 40.66 -21.06 -4.20
N GLY A 1073 41.20 -21.00 -5.43
CA GLY A 1073 41.84 -22.14 -6.08
C GLY A 1073 40.90 -23.07 -6.84
N ALA A 1074 39.69 -22.64 -7.22
CA ALA A 1074 38.82 -23.43 -8.09
C ALA A 1074 39.49 -23.72 -9.45
N SER A 1075 39.58 -25.00 -9.82
CA SER A 1075 40.12 -25.42 -11.12
C SER A 1075 39.09 -25.23 -12.22
N VAL A 1076 39.49 -24.56 -13.31
CA VAL A 1076 38.65 -24.36 -14.51
C VAL A 1076 38.79 -25.49 -15.53
N SER A 1077 39.70 -26.44 -15.31
CA SER A 1077 39.98 -27.56 -16.23
C SER A 1077 39.20 -28.84 -15.90
N MET A 1078 38.39 -28.82 -14.84
CA MET A 1078 37.58 -29.96 -14.44
C MET A 1078 36.36 -30.12 -15.37
N TYR A 1079 36.11 -31.36 -15.77
CA TYR A 1079 34.91 -31.75 -16.52
C TYR A 1079 33.80 -32.12 -15.54
N ASP A 1080 32.59 -31.63 -15.77
CA ASP A 1080 31.38 -32.19 -15.14
C ASP A 1080 30.85 -33.41 -15.90
N ASP A 1081 29.71 -33.97 -15.46
CA ASP A 1081 29.14 -35.19 -16.04
C ASP A 1081 28.58 -35.00 -17.45
N GLU A 1082 28.40 -33.75 -17.89
CA GLU A 1082 28.07 -33.41 -19.27
C GLU A 1082 29.33 -33.39 -20.16
N GLY A 1083 30.51 -33.62 -19.59
CA GLY A 1083 31.79 -33.55 -20.28
C GLY A 1083 32.22 -32.11 -20.57
N GLU A 1084 31.73 -31.13 -19.80
CA GLU A 1084 31.97 -29.72 -20.04
C GLU A 1084 32.87 -29.09 -18.97
N THR A 1085 33.77 -28.22 -19.41
CA THR A 1085 34.57 -27.37 -18.52
C THR A 1085 33.88 -26.02 -18.28
N ALA A 1086 34.29 -25.31 -17.24
CA ALA A 1086 33.88 -23.92 -16.99
C ALA A 1086 34.03 -23.04 -18.25
N LEU A 1087 35.10 -23.22 -19.02
CA LEU A 1087 35.33 -22.45 -20.25
C LEU A 1087 34.31 -22.78 -21.34
N MET A 1088 34.02 -24.06 -21.56
CA MET A 1088 33.02 -24.50 -22.55
C MET A 1088 31.62 -23.95 -22.23
N LYS A 1089 31.26 -23.93 -20.94
CA LYS A 1089 29.98 -23.36 -20.49
C LYS A 1089 29.93 -21.83 -20.63
N ALA A 1090 31.03 -21.13 -20.33
CA ALA A 1090 31.13 -19.70 -20.57
C ALA A 1090 30.96 -19.35 -22.06
N GLU A 1091 31.62 -20.10 -22.95
CA GLU A 1091 31.54 -19.90 -24.41
C GLU A 1091 30.13 -20.17 -24.96
N LYS A 1092 29.43 -21.20 -24.46
CA LYS A 1092 28.02 -21.45 -24.80
C LYS A 1092 27.08 -20.34 -24.35
N SER A 1093 27.36 -19.72 -23.21
CA SER A 1093 26.52 -18.65 -22.65
C SER A 1093 26.66 -17.29 -23.37
N SER A 1094 27.66 -17.13 -24.25
CA SER A 1094 27.98 -15.88 -24.96
C SER A 1094 28.17 -14.65 -24.06
N ARG A 1095 28.61 -14.85 -22.81
CA ARG A 1095 28.89 -13.76 -21.85
C ARG A 1095 30.39 -13.40 -21.86
N GLU A 1096 30.74 -12.34 -22.57
CA GLU A 1096 32.13 -11.95 -22.85
C GLU A 1096 32.99 -11.74 -21.59
N THR A 1097 32.43 -11.08 -20.57
CA THR A 1097 33.05 -10.85 -19.25
C THR A 1097 33.41 -12.14 -18.53
N MET A 1098 32.49 -13.12 -18.50
CA MET A 1098 32.71 -14.43 -17.92
C MET A 1098 33.76 -15.25 -18.69
N ILE A 1099 33.73 -15.18 -20.03
CA ILE A 1099 34.73 -15.85 -20.89
C ILE A 1099 36.13 -15.28 -20.60
N GLN A 1100 36.26 -13.96 -20.49
CA GLN A 1100 37.54 -13.32 -20.16
C GLN A 1100 38.05 -13.73 -18.78
N LEU A 1101 37.17 -13.73 -17.76
CA LEU A 1101 37.51 -14.16 -16.40
C LEU A 1101 38.05 -15.60 -16.36
N VAL A 1102 37.34 -16.54 -17.00
CA VAL A 1102 37.73 -17.96 -17.01
C VAL A 1102 39.00 -18.21 -17.84
N ARG A 1103 39.17 -17.53 -18.99
CA ARG A 1103 40.41 -17.62 -19.80
C ARG A 1103 41.62 -17.08 -19.05
N HIS A 1104 41.46 -15.95 -18.37
CA HIS A 1104 42.52 -15.36 -17.58
C HIS A 1104 42.95 -16.29 -16.43
N ALA A 1105 41.98 -16.84 -15.69
CA ALA A 1105 42.27 -17.79 -14.63
C ALA A 1105 42.92 -19.09 -15.14
N LYS A 1106 42.50 -19.60 -16.30
CA LYS A 1106 43.14 -20.75 -16.95
C LYS A 1106 44.61 -20.48 -17.27
N ALA A 1107 44.92 -19.33 -17.87
CA ALA A 1107 46.30 -18.96 -18.20
C ALA A 1107 47.19 -18.83 -16.95
N LEU A 1108 46.65 -18.30 -15.84
CA LEU A 1108 47.35 -18.23 -14.55
C LEU A 1108 47.64 -19.63 -13.97
N GLN A 1109 46.68 -20.56 -14.05
CA GLN A 1109 46.84 -21.93 -13.58
C GLN A 1109 47.88 -22.70 -14.43
N ASP A 1110 47.82 -22.58 -15.76
CA ASP A 1110 48.76 -23.22 -16.68
C ASP A 1110 50.20 -22.69 -16.47
N ALA A 1111 50.36 -21.38 -16.21
CA ALA A 1111 51.65 -20.76 -15.90
C ALA A 1111 52.22 -21.22 -14.55
N ALA A 1112 51.38 -21.37 -13.53
CA ALA A 1112 51.80 -21.89 -12.22
C ALA A 1112 52.27 -23.34 -12.32
N GLN A 1113 51.56 -24.19 -13.06
CA GLN A 1113 51.91 -25.60 -13.24
C GLN A 1113 53.24 -25.79 -13.99
N ASN A 1114 53.52 -24.97 -15.01
CA ASN A 1114 54.82 -24.97 -15.70
C ASN A 1114 55.97 -24.54 -14.78
N ARG A 1115 55.74 -23.56 -13.90
CA ARG A 1115 56.73 -23.08 -12.94
C ARG A 1115 57.06 -24.13 -11.87
N ASP A 1116 56.06 -24.88 -11.40
CA ASP A 1116 56.27 -25.98 -10.44
C ASP A 1116 57.05 -27.15 -11.05
N LEU A 1117 56.85 -27.43 -12.35
CA LEU A 1117 57.63 -28.41 -13.11
C LEU A 1117 59.09 -27.96 -13.27
N GLU A 1118 59.33 -26.68 -13.58
CA GLU A 1118 60.68 -26.10 -13.63
C GLU A 1118 61.38 -26.17 -12.28
N ILE A 1119 60.71 -25.77 -11.19
CA ILE A 1119 61.25 -25.86 -9.82
C ILE A 1119 61.55 -27.31 -9.44
N SER A 1120 60.65 -28.24 -9.74
CA SER A 1120 60.86 -29.67 -9.46
C SER A 1120 62.03 -30.24 -10.25
N SER A 1121 62.24 -29.80 -11.50
CA SER A 1121 63.39 -30.18 -12.31
C SER A 1121 64.71 -29.62 -11.75
N LEU A 1122 64.72 -28.36 -11.30
CA LEU A 1122 65.88 -27.71 -10.68
C LEU A 1122 66.22 -28.35 -9.32
N VAL A 1123 65.23 -28.70 -8.51
CA VAL A 1123 65.44 -29.41 -7.25
C VAL A 1123 66.01 -30.81 -7.52
N ALA A 1124 65.50 -31.53 -8.52
CA ALA A 1124 66.02 -32.83 -8.92
C ALA A 1124 67.46 -32.78 -9.44
N GLU A 1125 67.83 -31.72 -10.18
CA GLU A 1125 69.21 -31.45 -10.60
C GLU A 1125 70.13 -31.10 -9.41
N GLN A 1126 69.67 -30.26 -8.48
CA GLN A 1126 70.42 -29.92 -7.27
C GLN A 1126 70.63 -31.14 -6.37
N THR A 1127 69.65 -32.05 -6.30
CA THR A 1127 69.74 -33.28 -5.49
C THR A 1127 70.71 -34.28 -6.14
N LYS A 1128 70.77 -34.31 -7.48
CA LYS A 1128 71.80 -35.08 -8.21
C LYS A 1128 73.20 -34.51 -8.01
N ALA A 1129 73.36 -33.18 -8.07
CA ALA A 1129 74.64 -32.51 -7.85
C ALA A 1129 75.19 -32.75 -6.44
N ASN A 1130 74.33 -32.66 -5.41
CA ASN A 1130 74.72 -32.95 -4.02
C ASN A 1130 75.11 -34.43 -3.81
N HIS A 1131 74.51 -35.36 -4.56
CA HIS A 1131 74.88 -36.79 -4.52
C HIS A 1131 76.19 -37.12 -5.26
N GLU A 1132 76.65 -36.26 -6.18
CA GLU A 1132 77.96 -36.40 -6.84
C GLU A 1132 79.09 -35.73 -6.05
N GLU A 1133 78.82 -34.66 -5.28
CA GLU A 1133 79.78 -34.08 -4.33
C GLU A 1133 80.06 -35.00 -3.13
N ASP A 1134 79.08 -35.74 -2.61
CA ASP A 1134 79.28 -36.74 -1.54
C ASP A 1134 80.04 -38.01 -2.00
N ARG A 1135 80.34 -38.16 -3.30
CA ARG A 1135 81.03 -39.32 -3.90
C ARG A 1135 82.47 -39.05 -4.33
N ASN A 1136 82.95 -37.81 -4.26
CA ASN A 1136 84.34 -37.41 -4.47
C ASN A 1136 84.99 -37.06 -3.13
#